data_AF-V6HLX3-F1
#
_entry.id   AF-V6HLX3-F1
#
_cell.length_a   1.000
_cell.length_b   1.000
_cell.length_c   1.000
_cell.angle_alpha   90.00
_cell.angle_beta   90.00
_cell.angle_gamma   90.00
#
_symmetry.space_group_name_H-M   'P 1'
#
loop_
_entity.id
_entity.type
_entity.pdbx_description
1 polymer ?
#
loop_
_entity_poly.entity_id
_entity_poly.type
_entity_poly.pdbx_seq_one_letter_code
_entity_poly.pdbx_strand_id
1 'polypeptide(L)'
;MHSAFLSCLLILFVLGGDCPPKDNTGSAKAIRILFSPETKNDRFEHDLGRLTTSYWIDANGDGVEDLCSKTTNIDLSTTLSCHTNYYGKFSKLFDIGSSSYDQLLLVKPQFTDVTGDGIPDYCGLDFHVSGVNGYYSVRCVSIIENKKGEYSTGGIIEGSLSRGFEPSKFDLYWGDINGDKRSDYCSVENVGLGYQLACQISSGTGFVPKSTAKLNFTSETAKITFPSFADIDGDTDKDFTWIEEANGRIRILFMKNEGGKFGSQVASDPIGAGLKADDPSTVRWWTDWNGDGKSDFCYASDSNTIQCLSSTGNGFASAVKSESMELGVGTSRGWIDANNDGKTDFCRRVMSGGSGYYYICTLSQGSSFGGVNEPGSYKSDLYTDPEMLLGESMVQNEKWIQPTGETGYPMHCAVQGLLDKAVCQLVRKEGSPLVDQDECPLDEELSREKRSSGYKNSGAVAAACAALWYRTAMHMDVGVYKLAKKYKRKDVYVTVVDHKVFIMDGSLKKFKRDYNENTPVAEINSFFSSNPVHLTHGSQVASVIYDYEFGQAPGTKIGIREKIMNTATHSHADTWRKIYDDILNDQDPIVVVTGSIRRTPDSNFDDRIDAIGVQNKSLIVSAAGNSNPEGKSMNDHCISFEMPACYFPNDPVRKNRDPVIRVAALSQYDPNRPEYGIIELFFSSNFGSDRVDIAAPGERIDVRGPFFRTPYDDGNPSPDEWHNHVSSGTSFATPIVAAVLATMKSCQPKATAQQLKQGLLDNADVVEGLKTQVINGRVLNAQRAIQAFCIREEL
;
A
#
# COMPACT_ATOMS: atom_id res chain seq x y z
N MET A 1 -4.84 33.38 36.38
CA MET A 1 -4.22 34.62 35.84
C MET A 1 -2.70 34.55 35.68
N HIS A 2 -1.93 33.84 36.53
CA HIS A 2 -0.49 33.63 36.31
C HIS A 2 -0.14 32.55 35.25
N SER A 3 -1.06 31.64 34.92
CA SER A 3 -0.84 30.58 33.91
C SER A 3 -1.03 31.06 32.45
N ALA A 4 -1.93 32.03 32.20
CA ALA A 4 -2.15 32.56 30.85
C ALA A 4 -1.00 33.47 30.35
N PHE A 5 -0.25 34.07 31.28
CA PHE A 5 0.90 34.92 30.94
C PHE A 5 2.14 34.09 30.56
N LEU A 6 2.29 32.88 31.12
CA LEU A 6 3.38 31.95 30.77
C LEU A 6 3.17 31.28 29.42
N SER A 7 1.92 30.92 29.07
CA SER A 7 1.57 30.39 27.75
C SER A 7 1.79 31.42 26.64
N CYS A 8 1.64 32.71 26.93
CA CYS A 8 1.92 33.79 25.97
C CYS A 8 3.43 34.04 25.79
N LEU A 9 4.23 33.87 26.85
CA LEU A 9 5.69 34.05 26.79
C LEU A 9 6.40 32.96 25.97
N LEU A 10 5.90 31.72 25.99
CA LEU A 10 6.45 30.63 25.17
C LEU A 10 6.16 30.81 23.67
N ILE A 11 5.02 31.43 23.34
CA ILE A 11 4.64 31.75 21.96
C ILE A 11 5.49 32.94 21.42
N LEU A 12 5.89 33.87 22.29
CA LEU A 12 6.65 35.08 21.93
C LEU A 12 8.13 34.83 21.60
N PHE A 13 8.76 33.80 22.16
CA PHE A 13 10.16 33.47 21.86
C PHE A 13 10.36 32.76 20.50
N VAL A 14 9.30 32.18 19.94
CA VAL A 14 9.38 31.34 18.73
C VAL A 14 8.96 32.09 17.45
N LEU A 15 8.17 33.18 17.53
CA LEU A 15 7.51 33.76 16.35
C LEU A 15 7.64 35.29 16.12
N GLY A 16 8.44 36.03 16.92
CA GLY A 16 8.85 37.41 16.63
C GLY A 16 7.76 38.39 16.15
N GLY A 17 6.99 38.98 17.06
CA GLY A 17 6.08 40.10 16.77
C GLY A 17 5.56 40.84 18.02
N ASP A 18 5.31 42.14 17.91
CA ASP A 18 4.85 43.04 19.01
C ASP A 18 3.32 42.99 19.25
N CYS A 19 2.90 43.14 20.52
CA CYS A 19 1.48 43.19 20.93
C CYS A 19 0.83 44.59 20.73
N PRO A 20 -0.46 44.67 20.33
CA PRO A 20 -1.18 45.95 20.28
C PRO A 20 -1.66 46.40 21.69
N PRO A 21 -1.83 47.71 21.93
CA PRO A 21 -2.25 48.24 23.23
C PRO A 21 -3.73 47.95 23.54
N LYS A 22 -4.03 48.03 24.83
CA LYS A 22 -5.07 47.28 25.57
C LYS A 22 -6.53 47.70 25.34
N ASP A 23 -6.84 48.62 24.44
CA ASP A 23 -8.20 49.13 24.28
C ASP A 23 -8.61 49.15 22.79
N ASN A 24 -9.30 48.10 22.34
CA ASN A 24 -10.36 48.20 21.33
C ASN A 24 -11.11 46.86 21.17
N THR A 25 -12.40 46.89 21.46
CA THR A 25 -13.36 45.80 21.22
C THR A 25 -13.69 45.71 19.72
N GLY A 26 -13.10 44.76 18.99
CA GLY A 26 -13.52 44.44 17.62
C GLY A 26 -12.50 43.63 16.79
N SER A 27 -12.91 42.42 16.38
CA SER A 27 -12.29 41.52 15.38
C SER A 27 -10.80 41.13 15.57
N ALA A 28 -10.56 39.91 16.03
CA ALA A 28 -9.24 39.28 15.95
C ALA A 28 -8.86 39.06 14.47
N LYS A 29 -7.87 39.82 13.97
CA LYS A 29 -7.21 39.55 12.69
C LYS A 29 -6.17 38.45 12.92
N ALA A 30 -6.46 37.25 12.42
CA ALA A 30 -5.49 36.15 12.36
C ALA A 30 -4.30 36.56 11.46
N ILE A 31 -3.08 36.26 11.94
CA ILE A 31 -1.82 36.43 11.21
C ILE A 31 -1.84 35.41 10.05
N ARG A 32 -1.86 35.90 8.81
CA ARG A 32 -1.85 35.07 7.58
C ARG A 32 -0.41 34.89 7.09
N ILE A 33 0.00 33.65 6.92
CA ILE A 33 1.18 33.27 6.14
C ILE A 33 0.65 32.65 4.84
N LEU A 34 1.07 33.22 3.71
CA LEU A 34 0.81 32.71 2.37
C LEU A 34 1.88 31.65 2.06
N PHE A 35 1.47 30.51 1.49
CA PHE A 35 2.34 29.36 1.17
C PHE A 35 2.75 29.35 -0.33
N SER A 36 3.49 28.32 -0.82
CA SER A 36 3.85 28.01 -2.25
C SER A 36 2.83 27.10 -2.99
N PRO A 37 2.53 27.23 -4.30
CA PRO A 37 1.31 26.66 -4.92
C PRO A 37 1.30 25.21 -5.45
N GLU A 38 2.29 24.35 -5.24
CA GLU A 38 2.16 22.96 -5.75
C GLU A 38 1.49 21.99 -4.77
N THR A 39 1.51 22.22 -3.45
CA THR A 39 0.63 21.54 -2.48
C THR A 39 0.58 22.35 -1.16
N LYS A 40 -0.56 22.95 -0.81
CA LYS A 40 -0.72 23.80 0.41
C LYS A 40 -1.79 23.27 1.34
N ASN A 41 -1.65 22.03 1.74
CA ASN A 41 -2.57 21.42 2.69
C ASN A 41 -1.96 21.31 4.12
N ASP A 42 -0.81 21.95 4.34
CA ASP A 42 -0.07 21.94 5.61
C ASP A 42 -0.65 22.96 6.61
N ARG A 43 -1.70 22.57 7.34
CA ARG A 43 -2.09 23.27 8.57
C ARG A 43 -1.29 22.73 9.75
N PHE A 44 -0.76 23.66 10.54
CA PHE A 44 -0.18 23.38 11.86
C PHE A 44 -1.29 22.90 12.81
N GLU A 45 -1.07 21.77 13.49
CA GLU A 45 -1.94 21.35 14.59
C GLU A 45 -1.25 21.38 15.95
N HIS A 46 -2.05 21.81 16.92
CA HIS A 46 -1.78 21.81 18.34
C HIS A 46 -2.55 20.67 18.98
N ASP A 47 -1.86 19.57 19.27
CA ASP A 47 -2.32 18.65 20.30
C ASP A 47 -1.66 19.02 21.63
N LEU A 48 -2.32 18.76 22.76
CA LEU A 48 -1.88 19.16 24.11
C LEU A 48 -0.62 18.41 24.61
N GLY A 49 0.21 17.90 23.69
CA GLY A 49 1.54 17.36 23.96
C GLY A 49 2.44 17.00 22.76
N ARG A 50 2.10 17.36 21.51
CA ARG A 50 2.92 17.06 20.31
C ARG A 50 2.58 18.04 19.18
N LEU A 51 3.59 18.46 18.39
CA LEU A 51 3.42 19.26 17.18
C LEU A 51 3.84 18.42 15.97
N THR A 52 2.87 18.01 15.14
CA THR A 52 3.11 17.25 13.92
C THR A 52 2.82 18.14 12.70
N THR A 53 3.70 18.11 11.70
CA THR A 53 3.46 18.71 10.38
C THR A 53 3.67 17.64 9.33
N SER A 54 2.66 17.42 8.49
CA SER A 54 2.66 16.36 7.48
C SER A 54 2.74 16.93 6.06
N TYR A 55 3.27 16.15 5.13
CA TYR A 55 3.54 16.53 3.75
C TYR A 55 3.21 15.36 2.83
N TRP A 56 2.58 15.67 1.70
CA TRP A 56 2.36 14.71 0.61
C TRP A 56 3.48 14.83 -0.41
N ILE A 57 4.27 13.78 -0.55
CA ILE A 57 5.40 13.70 -1.50
C ILE A 57 5.58 12.25 -1.91
N ASP A 58 5.84 11.99 -3.17
CA ASP A 58 6.32 10.68 -3.63
C ASP A 58 7.73 10.44 -3.06
N ALA A 59 7.81 9.71 -1.93
CA ALA A 59 9.02 9.61 -1.12
C ALA A 59 9.90 8.43 -1.55
N ASN A 60 9.38 7.51 -2.35
CA ASN A 60 10.08 6.35 -2.88
C ASN A 60 10.19 6.36 -4.42
N GLY A 61 9.63 7.36 -5.09
CA GLY A 61 9.66 7.50 -6.55
C GLY A 61 8.71 6.56 -7.29
N ASP A 62 7.65 6.06 -6.64
CA ASP A 62 6.69 5.12 -7.25
C ASP A 62 5.56 5.82 -8.03
N GLY A 63 5.56 7.15 -8.08
CA GLY A 63 4.54 7.97 -8.72
C GLY A 63 3.26 8.16 -7.90
N VAL A 64 3.20 7.63 -6.67
CA VAL A 64 2.11 7.80 -5.72
C VAL A 64 2.60 8.66 -4.55
N GLU A 65 1.83 9.68 -4.20
CA GLU A 65 2.24 10.54 -3.09
C GLU A 65 2.09 9.83 -1.74
N ASP A 66 3.19 9.84 -1.00
CA ASP A 66 3.37 9.28 0.33
C ASP A 66 3.14 10.32 1.41
N LEU A 67 3.04 9.86 2.66
CA LEU A 67 2.85 10.73 3.82
C LEU A 67 4.12 10.85 4.64
N CYS A 68 4.80 11.97 4.48
CA CYS A 68 5.93 12.37 5.30
C CYS A 68 5.49 13.31 6.43
N SER A 69 6.21 13.32 7.54
CA SER A 69 5.92 14.23 8.64
C SER A 69 7.14 14.56 9.49
N LYS A 70 7.10 15.75 10.07
CA LYS A 70 8.00 16.20 11.13
C LYS A 70 7.21 16.32 12.42
N THR A 71 7.62 15.58 13.43
CA THR A 71 7.04 15.58 14.77
C THR A 71 7.99 16.24 15.75
N THR A 72 7.49 17.14 16.59
CA THR A 72 8.20 17.66 17.76
C THR A 72 7.40 17.32 19.03
N ASN A 73 8.05 16.61 19.97
CA ASN A 73 7.48 16.23 21.26
C ASN A 73 7.65 17.35 22.30
N ILE A 74 6.97 17.24 23.46
CA ILE A 74 7.12 18.20 24.59
C ILE A 74 8.57 18.32 25.08
N ASP A 75 9.31 17.21 25.06
CA ASP A 75 10.73 17.19 25.46
C ASP A 75 11.67 17.79 24.40
N LEU A 76 11.10 18.39 23.34
CA LEU A 76 11.77 18.97 22.19
C LEU A 76 12.52 17.94 21.32
N SER A 77 12.38 16.64 21.60
CA SER A 77 12.84 15.62 20.64
C SER A 77 12.05 15.76 19.35
N THR A 78 12.75 15.68 18.23
CA THR A 78 12.15 15.83 16.90
C THR A 78 12.38 14.57 16.09
N THR A 79 11.35 14.14 15.39
CA THR A 79 11.35 12.94 14.55
C THR A 79 10.90 13.29 13.15
N LEU A 80 11.66 12.85 12.15
CA LEU A 80 11.24 12.84 10.75
C LEU A 80 10.74 11.45 10.41
N SER A 81 9.58 11.33 9.78
CA SER A 81 9.05 10.04 9.35
C SER A 81 8.42 10.14 7.98
N CYS A 82 8.51 9.08 7.18
CA CYS A 82 7.78 8.94 5.93
C CYS A 82 7.13 7.57 5.88
N HIS A 83 5.91 7.52 5.33
CA HIS A 83 5.17 6.29 5.13
C HIS A 83 4.69 6.20 3.69
N THR A 84 5.09 5.14 3.00
CA THR A 84 4.69 4.88 1.62
C THR A 84 3.21 4.56 1.55
N ASN A 85 2.52 5.16 0.59
CA ASN A 85 1.09 5.10 0.40
C ASN A 85 0.73 4.05 -0.65
N TYR A 86 0.28 2.88 -0.20
CA TYR A 86 -0.33 1.89 -1.06
C TYR A 86 -1.86 2.02 -1.00
N TYR A 87 -2.41 2.97 -1.74
CA TYR A 87 -3.86 3.26 -1.85
C TYR A 87 -4.58 3.33 -0.51
N GLY A 88 -4.06 4.19 0.37
CA GLY A 88 -4.64 4.46 1.68
C GLY A 88 -4.15 3.54 2.78
N LYS A 89 -3.23 2.62 2.45
CA LYS A 89 -2.46 1.86 3.43
C LYS A 89 -1.06 2.42 3.49
N PHE A 90 -0.71 3.00 4.64
CA PHE A 90 0.58 3.62 4.86
C PHE A 90 1.53 2.64 5.53
N SER A 91 2.66 2.35 4.87
CA SER A 91 3.75 1.50 5.38
C SER A 91 4.94 2.37 5.71
N LYS A 92 5.59 2.17 6.85
CA LYS A 92 6.74 2.99 7.24
C LYS A 92 7.89 2.83 6.24
N LEU A 93 8.32 3.95 5.66
CA LEU A 93 9.56 4.06 4.89
C LEU A 93 10.73 4.27 5.86
N PHE A 94 10.67 5.37 6.61
CA PHE A 94 11.66 5.67 7.65
C PHE A 94 11.06 6.44 8.82
N ASP A 95 11.81 6.48 9.92
CA ASP A 95 11.47 7.17 11.16
C ASP A 95 12.78 7.44 11.91
N ILE A 96 13.22 8.68 11.85
CA ILE A 96 14.55 9.11 12.27
C ILE A 96 14.37 10.10 13.41
N GLY A 97 14.72 9.68 14.62
CA GLY A 97 14.79 10.55 15.78
C GLY A 97 16.07 11.38 15.78
N SER A 98 15.96 12.67 16.03
CA SER A 98 17.08 13.58 16.27
C SER A 98 17.05 14.14 17.69
N SER A 99 18.20 14.09 18.37
CA SER A 99 18.42 14.73 19.67
C SER A 99 18.80 16.21 19.55
N SER A 100 19.04 16.71 18.33
CA SER A 100 19.46 18.09 18.07
C SER A 100 18.31 18.91 17.51
N TYR A 101 17.40 19.33 18.40
CA TYR A 101 16.23 20.17 18.10
C TYR A 101 16.55 21.33 17.13
N ASP A 102 17.67 22.02 17.34
CA ASP A 102 18.07 23.20 16.56
C ASP A 102 18.29 22.91 15.06
N GLN A 103 18.64 21.68 14.67
CA GLN A 103 18.91 21.36 13.26
C GLN A 103 17.66 21.18 12.40
N LEU A 104 16.50 20.95 13.02
CA LEU A 104 15.23 20.66 12.34
C LEU A 104 14.19 21.77 12.54
N LEU A 105 14.60 22.91 13.11
CA LEU A 105 13.80 24.11 13.26
C LEU A 105 13.84 24.98 12.00
N LEU A 106 13.21 24.46 10.96
CA LEU A 106 13.06 25.19 9.70
C LEU A 106 11.72 25.92 9.68
N VAL A 107 11.73 27.15 9.16
CA VAL A 107 10.54 27.91 8.81
C VAL A 107 10.11 27.49 7.42
N LYS A 108 8.82 27.22 7.21
CA LYS A 108 8.26 26.71 5.95
C LYS A 108 9.04 25.47 5.45
N PRO A 109 9.09 24.39 6.24
CA PRO A 109 9.81 23.19 5.83
C PRO A 109 9.09 22.48 4.68
N GLN A 110 9.83 21.67 3.94
CA GLN A 110 9.32 20.79 2.90
C GLN A 110 10.24 19.58 2.76
N PHE A 111 9.67 18.43 2.41
CA PHE A 111 10.42 17.26 1.96
C PHE A 111 10.70 17.40 0.46
N THR A 112 11.95 17.23 0.03
CA THR A 112 12.33 17.30 -1.39
C THR A 112 13.72 16.70 -1.60
N ASP A 113 13.95 15.97 -2.70
CA ASP A 113 15.24 15.32 -2.98
C ASP A 113 16.25 16.31 -3.56
N VAL A 114 17.08 16.94 -2.71
CA VAL A 114 18.13 17.87 -3.17
C VAL A 114 19.44 17.14 -3.49
N THR A 115 19.62 15.92 -3.00
CA THR A 115 20.84 15.13 -3.26
C THR A 115 20.80 14.39 -4.59
N GLY A 116 19.60 14.07 -5.08
CA GLY A 116 19.32 13.25 -6.26
C GLY A 116 19.48 11.76 -5.98
N ASP A 117 19.29 11.32 -4.72
CA ASP A 117 19.41 9.91 -4.33
C ASP A 117 18.07 9.16 -4.34
N GLY A 118 16.98 9.85 -4.69
CA GLY A 118 15.63 9.31 -4.75
C GLY A 118 14.91 9.30 -3.39
N ILE A 119 15.53 9.82 -2.33
CA ILE A 119 14.93 9.95 -1.00
C ILE A 119 14.73 11.44 -0.73
N PRO A 120 13.54 11.89 -0.30
CA PRO A 120 13.32 13.29 -0.05
C PRO A 120 14.08 13.76 1.21
N ASP A 121 14.86 14.81 1.06
CA ASP A 121 15.56 15.50 2.14
C ASP A 121 14.64 16.50 2.86
N TYR A 122 14.95 16.84 4.10
CA TYR A 122 14.15 17.80 4.88
C TYR A 122 14.74 19.21 4.77
N CYS A 123 14.08 20.07 4.00
CA CYS A 123 14.56 21.39 3.61
C CYS A 123 13.65 22.52 4.10
N GLY A 124 14.15 23.76 4.12
CA GLY A 124 13.37 24.93 4.48
C GLY A 124 14.22 26.16 4.78
N LEU A 125 13.58 27.18 5.36
CA LEU A 125 14.25 28.42 5.76
C LEU A 125 14.88 28.27 7.14
N ASP A 126 16.14 28.65 7.26
CA ASP A 126 16.81 28.77 8.55
C ASP A 126 16.95 30.24 8.95
N PHE A 127 16.63 30.56 10.21
CA PHE A 127 16.63 31.92 10.73
C PHE A 127 17.85 32.18 11.60
N HIS A 128 18.67 33.12 11.18
CA HIS A 128 19.88 33.52 11.90
C HIS A 128 19.71 34.88 12.56
N VAL A 129 20.17 34.99 13.81
CA VAL A 129 20.28 36.26 14.52
C VAL A 129 21.75 36.65 14.64
N SER A 130 22.11 37.81 14.10
CA SER A 130 23.44 38.40 14.26
C SER A 130 23.32 39.82 14.83
N GLY A 131 23.54 39.94 16.14
CA GLY A 131 23.31 41.19 16.88
C GLY A 131 21.82 41.55 16.92
N VAL A 132 21.45 42.73 16.40
CA VAL A 132 20.06 43.19 16.30
C VAL A 132 19.41 42.87 14.94
N ASN A 133 20.13 42.24 14.02
CA ASN A 133 19.65 41.94 12.67
C ASN A 133 19.36 40.44 12.54
N GLY A 134 18.14 40.10 12.12
CA GLY A 134 17.77 38.77 11.68
C GLY A 134 17.90 38.63 10.16
N TYR A 135 18.31 37.46 9.66
CA TYR A 135 18.27 37.12 8.25
C TYR A 135 17.92 35.64 8.05
N TYR A 136 17.43 35.30 6.86
CA TYR A 136 17.08 33.93 6.49
C TYR A 136 18.10 33.36 5.52
N SER A 137 18.36 32.06 5.64
CA SER A 137 19.11 31.24 4.69
C SER A 137 18.27 30.00 4.33
N VAL A 138 18.76 29.18 3.41
CA VAL A 138 18.16 27.87 3.11
C VAL A 138 19.00 26.80 3.79
N ARG A 139 18.34 25.85 4.47
CA ARG A 139 19.00 24.68 5.08
C ARG A 139 18.23 23.42 4.68
N CYS A 140 18.97 22.40 4.33
CA CYS A 140 18.49 21.05 4.11
C CYS A 140 19.26 20.07 5.00
N VAL A 141 18.54 19.14 5.59
CA VAL A 141 19.09 17.97 6.29
C VAL A 141 18.91 16.78 5.36
N SER A 142 20.03 16.25 4.85
CA SER A 142 19.93 15.15 3.91
C SER A 142 19.47 13.87 4.62
N ILE A 143 18.73 13.02 3.93
CA ILE A 143 18.29 11.72 4.46
C ILE A 143 18.95 10.64 3.61
N ILE A 144 19.75 9.79 4.24
CA ILE A 144 20.53 8.77 3.53
C ILE A 144 20.13 7.37 3.96
N GLU A 145 19.98 6.48 2.99
CA GLU A 145 19.83 5.05 3.20
C GLU A 145 21.22 4.38 3.19
N ASN A 146 21.49 3.56 4.20
CA ASN A 146 22.71 2.78 4.25
C ASN A 146 22.57 1.45 3.48
N LYS A 147 23.68 0.73 3.26
CA LYS A 147 23.67 -0.55 2.52
C LYS A 147 22.81 -1.67 3.13
N LYS A 148 22.30 -1.48 4.35
CA LYS A 148 21.41 -2.42 5.04
C LYS A 148 19.93 -1.99 4.96
N GLY A 149 19.61 -0.91 4.27
CA GLY A 149 18.26 -0.34 4.19
C GLY A 149 17.85 0.46 5.42
N GLU A 150 18.81 0.90 6.25
CA GLU A 150 18.51 1.74 7.40
C GLU A 150 18.72 3.22 7.04
N TYR A 151 17.77 4.07 7.43
CA TYR A 151 17.79 5.50 7.14
C TYR A 151 18.39 6.30 8.30
N SER A 152 19.13 7.35 7.97
CA SER A 152 19.70 8.28 8.95
C SER A 152 19.83 9.69 8.36
N THR A 153 19.94 10.70 9.23
CA THR A 153 20.28 12.05 8.78
C THR A 153 21.74 12.09 8.31
N GLY A 154 21.96 12.57 7.11
CA GLY A 154 23.26 12.77 6.50
C GLY A 154 23.80 14.18 6.73
N GLY A 155 24.28 14.79 5.64
CA GLY A 155 24.93 16.09 5.66
C GLY A 155 23.95 17.25 5.74
N ILE A 156 24.44 18.39 6.23
CA ILE A 156 23.75 19.67 6.12
C ILE A 156 24.12 20.31 4.79
N ILE A 157 23.12 20.72 4.02
CA ILE A 157 23.27 21.43 2.76
C ILE A 157 22.70 22.84 2.95
N GLU A 158 23.50 23.86 2.69
CA GLU A 158 23.12 25.27 2.93
C GLU A 158 23.07 26.06 1.62
N GLY A 159 22.05 26.92 1.52
CA GLY A 159 21.83 27.87 0.43
C GLY A 159 21.69 29.29 0.96
N SER A 160 21.83 30.26 0.06
CA SER A 160 21.75 31.69 0.41
C SER A 160 20.48 32.36 -0.12
N LEU A 161 20.06 33.45 0.54
CA LEU A 161 18.98 34.31 0.08
C LEU A 161 19.46 35.76 0.05
N SER A 162 18.91 36.57 -0.85
CA SER A 162 19.27 37.98 -0.91
C SER A 162 18.87 38.73 0.36
N ARG A 163 19.65 39.76 0.68
CA ARG A 163 19.41 40.65 1.81
C ARG A 163 18.11 41.43 1.58
N GLY A 164 17.03 41.03 2.27
CA GLY A 164 15.69 41.60 2.09
C GLY A 164 14.61 40.57 1.71
N PHE A 165 14.93 39.27 1.66
CA PHE A 165 13.91 38.22 1.57
C PHE A 165 12.93 38.33 2.75
N GLU A 166 11.64 38.38 2.43
CA GLU A 166 10.54 38.50 3.39
C GLU A 166 9.67 37.23 3.34
N PRO A 167 9.83 36.27 4.27
CA PRO A 167 9.09 35.01 4.25
C PRO A 167 7.58 35.18 4.48
N SER A 168 7.13 36.35 4.92
CA SER A 168 5.71 36.70 5.03
C SER A 168 5.07 37.06 3.67
N LYS A 169 5.88 37.38 2.65
CA LYS A 169 5.45 37.76 1.30
C LYS A 169 5.84 36.75 0.24
N PHE A 170 6.97 36.07 0.41
CA PHE A 170 7.54 35.17 -0.57
C PHE A 170 7.85 33.79 0.05
N ASP A 171 7.79 32.78 -0.79
CA ASP A 171 8.11 31.39 -0.49
C ASP A 171 9.40 30.95 -1.17
N LEU A 172 9.89 29.79 -0.74
CA LEU A 172 10.81 28.98 -1.52
C LEU A 172 9.99 28.09 -2.45
N TYR A 173 10.43 27.97 -3.69
CA TYR A 173 9.87 27.06 -4.67
C TYR A 173 10.92 26.00 -4.96
N TRP A 174 10.58 24.76 -4.67
CA TRP A 174 11.46 23.60 -4.86
C TRP A 174 11.08 22.88 -6.15
N GLY A 175 12.07 22.40 -6.90
CA GLY A 175 11.87 21.64 -8.12
C GLY A 175 13.15 21.50 -8.93
N ASP A 176 13.20 20.52 -9.82
CA ASP A 176 14.33 20.37 -10.75
C ASP A 176 14.22 21.44 -11.85
N ILE A 177 15.05 22.48 -11.75
CA ILE A 177 14.98 23.65 -12.66
C ILE A 177 15.91 23.44 -13.86
N ASN A 178 16.80 22.47 -13.82
CA ASN A 178 17.81 22.29 -14.87
C ASN A 178 17.82 20.90 -15.52
N GLY A 179 16.93 20.01 -15.12
CA GLY A 179 16.79 18.64 -15.63
C GLY A 179 17.83 17.66 -15.10
N ASP A 180 18.51 17.95 -13.98
CA ASP A 180 19.55 17.08 -13.40
C ASP A 180 19.05 16.07 -12.37
N LYS A 181 17.72 16.02 -12.18
CA LYS A 181 16.96 15.19 -11.24
C LYS A 181 17.19 15.53 -9.77
N ARG A 182 17.75 16.70 -9.48
CA ARG A 182 17.86 17.21 -8.11
C ARG A 182 16.91 18.37 -7.96
N SER A 183 16.33 18.46 -6.78
CA SER A 183 15.54 19.63 -6.43
C SER A 183 16.45 20.82 -6.19
N ASP A 184 16.22 21.84 -7.01
CA ASP A 184 16.75 23.18 -6.86
C ASP A 184 15.79 24.03 -6.03
N TYR A 185 16.19 25.25 -5.67
CA TYR A 185 15.24 26.21 -5.14
C TYR A 185 15.29 27.54 -5.85
N CYS A 186 14.11 28.14 -5.97
CA CYS A 186 13.92 29.50 -6.41
C CYS A 186 13.21 30.33 -5.34
N SER A 187 13.42 31.64 -5.37
CA SER A 187 12.71 32.58 -4.52
C SER A 187 12.43 33.86 -5.29
N VAL A 188 11.33 34.55 -4.93
CA VAL A 188 11.07 35.90 -5.42
C VAL A 188 11.61 36.89 -4.41
N GLU A 189 12.49 37.76 -4.87
CA GLU A 189 13.23 38.70 -4.02
C GLU A 189 12.94 40.14 -4.44
N ASN A 190 12.81 41.04 -3.45
CA ASN A 190 12.74 42.47 -3.70
C ASN A 190 14.16 43.07 -3.60
N VAL A 191 14.71 43.48 -4.75
CA VAL A 191 16.10 43.95 -4.84
C VAL A 191 16.18 45.45 -5.15
N GLY A 192 15.39 46.28 -4.45
CA GLY A 192 15.46 47.75 -4.47
C GLY A 192 15.16 48.44 -5.82
N LEU A 193 15.18 47.69 -6.93
CA LEU A 193 14.90 48.09 -8.31
C LEU A 193 13.66 47.37 -8.88
N GLY A 194 12.94 46.61 -8.04
CA GLY A 194 11.81 45.76 -8.42
C GLY A 194 11.95 44.34 -7.87
N TYR A 195 11.07 43.45 -8.34
CA TYR A 195 11.07 42.05 -7.96
C TYR A 195 11.86 41.22 -8.98
N GLN A 196 12.61 40.23 -8.51
CA GLN A 196 13.31 39.26 -9.33
C GLN A 196 13.02 37.84 -8.85
N LEU A 197 12.97 36.89 -9.78
CA LEU A 197 13.14 35.48 -9.48
C LEU A 197 14.64 35.18 -9.38
N ALA A 198 15.06 34.55 -8.30
CA ALA A 198 16.43 34.10 -8.10
C ALA A 198 16.43 32.61 -7.78
N CYS A 199 17.19 31.83 -8.55
CA CYS A 199 17.29 30.37 -8.40
C CYS A 199 18.72 29.94 -8.07
N GLN A 200 18.85 29.02 -7.11
CA GLN A 200 20.09 28.32 -6.81
C GLN A 200 19.93 26.84 -7.04
N ILE A 201 20.97 26.25 -7.61
CA ILE A 201 20.93 24.92 -8.18
C ILE A 201 21.71 23.97 -7.30
N SER A 202 21.14 22.81 -7.03
CA SER A 202 21.77 21.82 -6.17
C SER A 202 22.95 21.15 -6.87
N SER A 203 24.10 21.12 -6.20
CA SER A 203 25.22 20.26 -6.57
C SER A 203 25.14 18.88 -5.89
N GLY A 204 24.06 18.62 -5.14
CA GLY A 204 23.87 17.45 -4.27
C GLY A 204 24.60 17.55 -2.92
N THR A 205 25.47 18.55 -2.75
CA THR A 205 26.22 18.80 -1.50
C THR A 205 26.24 20.27 -1.10
N GLY A 206 25.64 21.14 -1.92
CA GLY A 206 25.58 22.59 -1.75
C GLY A 206 24.73 23.19 -2.86
N PHE A 207 24.54 24.51 -2.82
CA PHE A 207 23.85 25.23 -3.89
C PHE A 207 24.79 26.17 -4.63
N VAL A 208 24.65 26.22 -5.96
CA VAL A 208 25.38 27.15 -6.83
C VAL A 208 24.40 28.19 -7.42
N PRO A 209 24.73 29.48 -7.42
CA PRO A 209 23.89 30.49 -8.08
C PRO A 209 23.90 30.24 -9.59
N LYS A 210 22.73 30.06 -10.22
CA LYS A 210 22.69 29.83 -11.68
C LYS A 210 21.94 30.92 -12.44
N SER A 211 20.84 31.47 -11.91
CA SER A 211 20.02 32.40 -12.70
C SER A 211 19.19 33.39 -11.89
N THR A 212 19.11 34.62 -12.42
CA THR A 212 18.15 35.63 -11.98
C THR A 212 17.33 36.13 -13.16
N ALA A 213 16.05 36.37 -12.93
CA ALA A 213 15.14 36.91 -13.94
C ALA A 213 14.33 38.07 -13.35
N LYS A 214 14.32 39.22 -14.03
CA LYS A 214 13.54 40.39 -13.59
C LYS A 214 12.07 40.17 -13.89
N LEU A 215 11.21 40.41 -12.90
CA LEU A 215 9.76 40.36 -13.05
C LEU A 215 9.28 41.76 -13.44
N ASN A 216 8.76 41.92 -14.67
CA ASN A 216 8.29 43.20 -15.17
C ASN A 216 6.79 43.33 -14.90
N PHE A 217 6.40 44.34 -14.12
CA PHE A 217 5.00 44.55 -13.77
C PHE A 217 4.23 45.14 -14.94
N THR A 218 3.04 44.60 -15.24
CA THR A 218 2.16 45.20 -16.26
C THR A 218 1.33 46.35 -15.71
N SER A 219 1.36 46.59 -14.40
CA SER A 219 0.72 47.71 -13.72
C SER A 219 1.41 48.04 -12.39
N GLU A 220 1.57 49.33 -12.08
CA GLU A 220 2.14 49.80 -10.80
C GLU A 220 1.28 49.46 -9.58
N THR A 221 -0.01 49.15 -9.78
CA THR A 221 -0.94 48.77 -8.70
C THR A 221 -1.18 47.26 -8.59
N ALA A 222 -0.56 46.46 -9.46
CA ALA A 222 -0.77 45.02 -9.49
C ALA A 222 -0.15 44.33 -8.27
N LYS A 223 -0.93 43.44 -7.66
CA LYS A 223 -0.42 42.52 -6.63
C LYS A 223 -0.04 41.19 -7.29
N ILE A 224 1.19 40.72 -7.06
CA ILE A 224 1.57 39.34 -7.41
C ILE A 224 0.88 38.38 -6.44
N THR A 225 0.23 37.37 -7.01
CA THR A 225 -0.41 36.29 -6.30
C THR A 225 -0.14 34.98 -7.03
N PHE A 226 -0.22 33.88 -6.30
CA PHE A 226 -0.11 32.54 -6.89
C PHE A 226 1.13 32.28 -7.78
N PRO A 227 2.35 32.71 -7.38
CA PRO A 227 3.59 32.38 -8.09
C PRO A 227 3.87 30.87 -8.03
N SER A 228 4.00 30.18 -9.16
CA SER A 228 4.16 28.72 -9.27
C SER A 228 5.23 28.33 -10.28
N PHE A 229 5.59 27.06 -10.27
CA PHE A 229 6.19 26.38 -11.42
C PHE A 229 5.09 25.56 -12.11
N ALA A 230 5.09 25.51 -13.44
CA ALA A 230 4.16 24.72 -14.25
C ALA A 230 4.73 24.56 -15.66
N ASP A 231 4.62 23.38 -16.28
CA ASP A 231 5.11 23.14 -17.65
C ASP A 231 4.12 23.75 -18.65
N ILE A 232 4.32 25.00 -19.08
CA ILE A 232 3.33 25.73 -19.91
C ILE A 232 3.48 25.36 -21.39
N ASP A 233 4.64 24.91 -21.85
CA ASP A 233 4.87 24.62 -23.27
C ASP A 233 5.06 23.13 -23.63
N GLY A 234 5.04 22.26 -22.64
CA GLY A 234 5.00 20.80 -22.77
C GLY A 234 6.38 20.20 -23.04
N ASP A 235 7.44 20.89 -22.61
CA ASP A 235 8.83 20.46 -22.79
C ASP A 235 9.38 19.71 -21.57
N THR A 236 8.55 19.45 -20.55
CA THR A 236 8.84 18.80 -19.27
C THR A 236 9.65 19.63 -18.27
N ASP A 237 10.25 20.74 -18.69
CA ASP A 237 10.86 21.70 -17.78
C ASP A 237 9.76 22.60 -17.21
N LYS A 238 9.68 22.74 -15.88
CA LYS A 238 8.64 23.60 -15.31
C LYS A 238 8.98 25.08 -15.52
N ASP A 239 8.02 25.83 -16.05
CA ASP A 239 8.10 27.27 -16.28
C ASP A 239 7.69 28.08 -15.05
N PHE A 240 8.28 29.26 -14.87
CA PHE A 240 7.88 30.12 -13.76
C PHE A 240 6.65 30.95 -14.14
N THR A 241 5.58 30.85 -13.34
CA THR A 241 4.28 31.48 -13.57
C THR A 241 3.85 32.32 -12.38
N TRP A 242 3.04 33.35 -12.60
CA TRP A 242 2.40 34.12 -11.53
C TRP A 242 1.15 34.85 -12.02
N ILE A 243 0.33 35.30 -11.07
CA ILE A 243 -0.92 36.02 -11.35
C ILE A 243 -0.83 37.45 -10.83
N GLU A 244 -1.04 38.42 -11.72
CA GLU A 244 -1.20 39.82 -11.35
C GLU A 244 -2.68 40.14 -11.14
N GLU A 245 -3.03 40.69 -9.97
CA GLU A 245 -4.38 41.16 -9.68
C GLU A 245 -4.46 42.68 -9.67
N ALA A 246 -5.40 43.23 -10.42
CA ALA A 246 -5.72 44.67 -10.42
C ALA A 246 -7.21 44.90 -10.70
N ASN A 247 -7.86 45.71 -9.86
CA ASN A 247 -9.26 46.15 -10.06
C ASN A 247 -10.29 45.02 -10.28
N GLY A 248 -10.10 43.87 -9.62
CA GLY A 248 -10.99 42.71 -9.78
C GLY A 248 -10.78 41.92 -11.08
N ARG A 249 -9.69 42.18 -11.78
CA ARG A 249 -9.20 41.38 -12.91
C ARG A 249 -7.89 40.71 -12.54
N ILE A 250 -7.64 39.57 -13.17
CA ILE A 250 -6.36 38.87 -13.10
C ILE A 250 -5.70 38.83 -14.48
N ARG A 251 -4.37 38.86 -14.51
CA ARG A 251 -3.55 38.50 -15.68
C ARG A 251 -2.69 37.31 -15.30
N ILE A 252 -2.55 36.38 -16.23
CA ILE A 252 -1.69 35.21 -16.09
C ILE A 252 -0.36 35.56 -16.76
N LEU A 253 0.74 35.36 -16.06
CA LEU A 253 2.08 35.65 -16.56
C LEU A 253 2.98 34.44 -16.40
N PHE A 254 3.91 34.27 -17.34
CA PHE A 254 4.91 33.22 -17.26
C PHE A 254 6.21 33.60 -17.96
N MET A 255 7.28 32.91 -17.59
CA MET A 255 8.58 32.91 -18.26
C MET A 255 9.01 31.46 -18.45
N LYS A 256 9.34 31.10 -19.68
CA LYS A 256 9.77 29.74 -20.01
C LYS A 256 11.10 29.40 -19.35
N ASN A 257 11.25 28.17 -18.87
CA ASN A 257 12.50 27.65 -18.35
C ASN A 257 13.26 26.91 -19.45
N GLU A 258 14.41 27.41 -19.85
CA GLU A 258 15.27 26.84 -20.89
C GLU A 258 16.53 26.23 -20.23
N GLY A 259 16.38 25.14 -19.47
CA GLY A 259 17.48 24.46 -18.78
C GLY A 259 18.10 25.29 -17.63
N GLY A 260 17.25 26.01 -16.91
CA GLY A 260 17.58 26.88 -15.80
C GLY A 260 17.86 28.32 -16.20
N LYS A 261 17.51 28.74 -17.42
CA LYS A 261 17.49 30.14 -17.86
C LYS A 261 16.06 30.55 -18.19
N PHE A 262 15.64 31.72 -17.71
CA PHE A 262 14.27 32.18 -17.96
C PHE A 262 14.20 33.05 -19.22
N GLY A 263 13.27 32.68 -20.10
CA GLY A 263 12.98 33.40 -21.34
C GLY A 263 12.28 34.75 -21.12
N SER A 264 11.70 35.30 -22.18
CA SER A 264 10.93 36.54 -22.09
C SER A 264 9.60 36.33 -21.37
N GLN A 265 9.19 37.34 -20.59
CA GLN A 265 7.89 37.34 -19.94
C GLN A 265 6.75 37.42 -20.97
N VAL A 266 5.77 36.52 -20.82
CA VAL A 266 4.50 36.50 -21.55
C VAL A 266 3.38 36.86 -20.57
N ALA A 267 2.38 37.59 -21.04
CA ALA A 267 1.20 37.93 -20.26
C ALA A 267 -0.09 37.67 -21.06
N SER A 268 -1.09 37.10 -20.40
CA SER A 268 -2.44 36.96 -20.96
C SER A 268 -3.17 38.30 -21.02
N ASP A 269 -4.27 38.33 -21.78
CA ASP A 269 -5.26 39.38 -21.61
C ASP A 269 -5.86 39.37 -20.18
N PRO A 270 -6.22 40.53 -19.62
CA PRO A 270 -6.83 40.58 -18.29
C PRO A 270 -8.24 39.98 -18.30
N ILE A 271 -8.47 39.00 -17.44
CA ILE A 271 -9.73 38.26 -17.27
C ILE A 271 -10.41 38.62 -15.94
N GLY A 272 -11.74 38.49 -15.90
CA GLY A 272 -12.52 38.79 -14.68
C GLY A 272 -12.29 37.72 -13.60
N ALA A 273 -12.02 38.16 -12.38
CA ALA A 273 -11.83 37.28 -11.22
C ALA A 273 -13.09 37.31 -10.35
N GLY A 274 -13.93 36.27 -10.36
CA GLY A 274 -15.20 36.35 -9.63
C GLY A 274 -15.16 35.85 -8.19
N LEU A 275 -14.32 34.89 -7.82
CA LEU A 275 -14.09 34.55 -6.41
C LEU A 275 -12.76 35.10 -5.90
N LYS A 276 -12.85 35.88 -4.82
CA LYS A 276 -11.71 36.25 -3.99
C LYS A 276 -11.67 35.32 -2.79
N ALA A 277 -10.79 34.33 -2.83
CA ALA A 277 -10.47 33.53 -1.66
C ALA A 277 -9.32 34.18 -0.88
N ASP A 278 -9.31 33.89 0.41
CA ASP A 278 -8.21 34.27 1.29
C ASP A 278 -6.91 33.55 0.96
N ASP A 279 -7.03 32.32 0.45
CA ASP A 279 -5.96 31.55 -0.15
C ASP A 279 -6.27 31.25 -1.63
N PRO A 280 -5.51 31.83 -2.58
CA PRO A 280 -5.66 31.58 -4.01
C PRO A 280 -5.56 30.11 -4.43
N SER A 281 -4.85 29.25 -3.68
CA SER A 281 -4.69 27.82 -4.00
C SER A 281 -5.99 27.01 -3.99
N THR A 282 -6.99 27.53 -3.28
CA THR A 282 -8.30 26.91 -3.17
C THR A 282 -9.22 27.28 -4.34
N VAL A 283 -8.79 28.19 -5.23
CA VAL A 283 -9.60 28.74 -6.32
C VAL A 283 -8.84 28.90 -7.64
N ARG A 284 -7.56 28.52 -7.70
CA ARG A 284 -6.70 28.62 -8.89
C ARG A 284 -5.78 27.42 -8.95
N TRP A 285 -5.57 26.91 -10.15
CA TRP A 285 -4.87 25.65 -10.39
C TRP A 285 -4.12 25.69 -11.72
N TRP A 286 -2.93 25.06 -11.71
CA TRP A 286 -2.20 24.67 -12.90
C TRP A 286 -2.45 23.19 -13.13
N THR A 287 -2.94 22.82 -14.31
CA THR A 287 -3.37 21.44 -14.57
C THR A 287 -3.53 21.16 -16.05
N ASP A 288 -3.26 19.94 -16.51
CA ASP A 288 -3.48 19.56 -17.91
C ASP A 288 -4.94 19.11 -18.10
N TRP A 289 -5.88 20.05 -18.17
CA TRP A 289 -7.31 19.70 -18.30
C TRP A 289 -7.65 19.23 -19.71
N ASN A 290 -6.84 19.55 -20.73
CA ASN A 290 -7.12 19.15 -22.11
C ASN A 290 -6.36 17.90 -22.58
N GLY A 291 -5.38 17.44 -21.80
CA GLY A 291 -4.59 16.25 -22.03
C GLY A 291 -3.57 16.42 -23.15
N ASP A 292 -3.10 17.64 -23.38
CA ASP A 292 -2.16 17.97 -24.45
C ASP A 292 -0.69 18.02 -24.00
N GLY A 293 -0.44 17.66 -22.75
CA GLY A 293 0.87 17.65 -22.12
C GLY A 293 1.31 19.00 -21.57
N LYS A 294 0.46 20.04 -21.62
CA LYS A 294 0.77 21.37 -21.07
C LYS A 294 -0.08 21.68 -19.85
N SER A 295 0.48 22.49 -18.96
CA SER A 295 -0.21 23.03 -17.81
C SER A 295 -1.10 24.20 -18.23
N ASP A 296 -2.40 24.00 -18.09
CA ASP A 296 -3.41 25.01 -18.33
C ASP A 296 -3.77 25.75 -17.05
N PHE A 297 -4.33 26.95 -17.20
CA PHE A 297 -4.74 27.75 -16.05
C PHE A 297 -6.24 27.62 -15.80
N CYS A 298 -6.60 26.99 -14.68
CA CYS A 298 -7.98 26.84 -14.25
C CYS A 298 -8.26 27.65 -12.98
N TYR A 299 -9.44 28.24 -12.88
CA TYR A 299 -9.84 29.03 -11.71
C TYR A 299 -11.35 29.01 -11.46
N ALA A 300 -11.74 29.19 -10.21
CA ALA A 300 -13.14 29.36 -9.83
C ALA A 300 -13.61 30.77 -10.23
N SER A 301 -14.50 30.83 -11.23
CA SER A 301 -14.91 32.09 -11.83
C SER A 301 -16.04 32.78 -11.08
N ASP A 302 -16.79 32.06 -10.25
CA ASP A 302 -17.78 32.53 -9.28
C ASP A 302 -18.02 31.40 -8.25
N SER A 303 -19.03 31.53 -7.38
CA SER A 303 -19.33 30.53 -6.32
C SER A 303 -19.70 29.14 -6.82
N ASN A 304 -20.02 28.98 -8.10
CA ASN A 304 -20.61 27.77 -8.65
C ASN A 304 -20.06 27.38 -10.02
N THR A 305 -18.99 28.00 -10.51
CA THR A 305 -18.42 27.67 -11.83
C THR A 305 -16.92 27.79 -11.84
N ILE A 306 -16.29 26.97 -12.68
CA ILE A 306 -14.87 27.01 -12.98
C ILE A 306 -14.66 27.45 -14.44
N GLN A 307 -13.51 28.07 -14.70
CA GLN A 307 -13.05 28.42 -16.03
C GLN A 307 -11.63 27.94 -16.23
N CYS A 308 -11.34 27.37 -17.39
CA CYS A 308 -9.99 26.95 -17.78
C CYS A 308 -9.56 27.65 -19.06
N LEU A 309 -8.32 28.13 -19.07
CA LEU A 309 -7.65 28.69 -20.23
C LEU A 309 -6.53 27.72 -20.62
N SER A 310 -6.68 27.07 -21.78
CA SER A 310 -5.63 26.19 -22.27
C SER A 310 -4.40 26.96 -22.70
N SER A 311 -3.22 26.48 -22.31
CA SER A 311 -1.95 26.96 -22.79
C SER A 311 -1.80 26.67 -24.28
N THR A 312 -1.22 27.61 -24.99
CA THR A 312 -0.75 27.41 -26.38
C THR A 312 0.76 27.30 -26.46
N GLY A 313 1.43 27.15 -25.30
CA GLY A 313 2.88 27.23 -25.13
C GLY A 313 3.48 28.63 -25.31
N ASN A 314 2.71 29.62 -25.79
CA ASN A 314 3.18 31.00 -25.97
C ASN A 314 2.14 32.04 -25.51
N GLY A 315 1.14 31.59 -24.76
CA GLY A 315 -0.04 32.35 -24.39
C GLY A 315 -1.15 31.39 -23.99
N PHE A 316 -2.37 31.92 -23.94
CA PHE A 316 -3.55 31.17 -23.50
C PHE A 316 -4.69 31.33 -24.50
N ALA A 317 -5.44 30.25 -24.70
CA ALA A 317 -6.66 30.24 -25.46
C ALA A 317 -7.81 30.95 -24.70
N SER A 318 -8.94 31.11 -25.37
CA SER A 318 -10.15 31.65 -24.72
C SER A 318 -10.63 30.73 -23.60
N ALA A 319 -11.10 31.34 -22.50
CA ALA A 319 -11.58 30.60 -21.34
C ALA A 319 -12.81 29.74 -21.68
N VAL A 320 -12.77 28.48 -21.31
CA VAL A 320 -13.91 27.55 -21.35
C VAL A 320 -14.55 27.55 -19.96
N LYS A 321 -15.86 27.83 -19.89
CA LYS A 321 -16.62 27.90 -18.64
C LYS A 321 -17.41 26.62 -18.39
N SER A 322 -17.42 26.14 -17.16
CA SER A 322 -18.26 25.03 -16.74
C SER A 322 -19.73 25.42 -16.61
N GLU A 323 -20.61 24.42 -16.64
CA GLU A 323 -21.96 24.56 -16.11
C GLU A 323 -21.94 24.84 -14.59
N SER A 324 -23.10 25.24 -14.06
CA SER A 324 -23.27 25.46 -12.62
C SER A 324 -23.05 24.16 -11.84
N MET A 325 -22.14 24.18 -10.87
CA MET A 325 -21.78 23.07 -10.00
C MET A 325 -21.48 23.54 -8.58
N GLU A 326 -21.60 22.65 -7.60
CA GLU A 326 -21.16 22.95 -6.23
C GLU A 326 -19.64 22.84 -6.15
N LEU A 327 -18.92 23.92 -5.81
CA LEU A 327 -17.45 23.91 -5.74
C LEU A 327 -16.87 23.12 -4.54
N GLY A 328 -17.72 22.69 -3.61
CA GLY A 328 -17.29 21.95 -2.43
C GLY A 328 -16.40 22.77 -1.48
N VAL A 329 -15.84 22.07 -0.49
CA VAL A 329 -14.94 22.65 0.52
C VAL A 329 -13.61 23.03 -0.11
N GLY A 330 -13.12 24.25 0.15
CA GLY A 330 -11.94 24.81 -0.51
C GLY A 330 -10.67 23.96 -0.45
N THR A 331 -10.38 23.34 0.69
CA THR A 331 -9.19 22.49 0.93
C THR A 331 -9.25 21.15 0.21
N SER A 332 -10.45 20.69 -0.15
CA SER A 332 -10.67 19.38 -0.78
C SER A 332 -10.60 19.41 -2.30
N ARG A 333 -10.43 20.60 -2.90
CA ARG A 333 -10.45 20.78 -4.35
C ARG A 333 -9.12 20.32 -4.94
N GLY A 334 -9.19 19.44 -5.93
CA GLY A 334 -8.01 18.94 -6.65
C GLY A 334 -8.32 18.65 -8.10
N TRP A 335 -7.26 18.49 -8.88
CA TRP A 335 -7.31 18.11 -10.29
C TRP A 335 -6.51 16.83 -10.48
N ILE A 336 -7.19 15.78 -10.93
CA ILE A 336 -6.61 14.45 -11.13
C ILE A 336 -7.26 13.79 -12.34
N ASP A 337 -6.55 12.92 -13.04
CA ASP A 337 -7.13 12.15 -14.15
C ASP A 337 -7.96 11.01 -13.56
N ALA A 338 -9.20 11.30 -13.16
CA ALA A 338 -10.03 10.39 -12.40
C ALA A 338 -10.49 9.19 -13.24
N ASN A 339 -10.53 9.35 -14.56
CA ASN A 339 -10.99 8.34 -15.50
C ASN A 339 -9.87 7.71 -16.34
N ASN A 340 -8.62 8.10 -16.10
CA ASN A 340 -7.41 7.65 -16.78
C ASN A 340 -7.49 7.86 -18.31
N ASP A 341 -8.09 8.98 -18.74
CA ASP A 341 -8.27 9.35 -20.15
C ASP A 341 -7.19 10.32 -20.69
N GLY A 342 -6.20 10.63 -19.85
CA GLY A 342 -5.11 11.56 -20.12
C GLY A 342 -5.44 13.01 -19.82
N LYS A 343 -6.62 13.32 -19.29
CA LYS A 343 -7.04 14.68 -18.92
C LYS A 343 -7.31 14.76 -17.43
N THR A 344 -7.00 15.89 -16.84
CA THR A 344 -7.32 16.13 -15.43
C THR A 344 -8.77 16.60 -15.23
N ASP A 345 -9.41 16.03 -14.21
CA ASP A 345 -10.79 16.24 -13.81
C ASP A 345 -10.88 17.02 -12.50
N PHE A 346 -11.91 17.86 -12.35
CA PHE A 346 -12.07 18.69 -11.15
C PHE A 346 -12.81 17.96 -10.03
N CYS A 347 -12.08 17.53 -9.02
CA CYS A 347 -12.55 16.72 -7.90
C CYS A 347 -12.64 17.51 -6.59
N ARG A 348 -13.66 17.24 -5.77
CA ARG A 348 -13.88 17.94 -4.47
C ARG A 348 -14.79 17.17 -3.50
N ARG A 349 -14.78 17.60 -2.23
CA ARG A 349 -15.73 17.19 -1.19
C ARG A 349 -16.93 18.12 -1.12
N VAL A 350 -18.12 17.57 -1.13
CA VAL A 350 -19.40 18.27 -1.04
C VAL A 350 -20.14 17.86 0.23
N MET A 351 -20.68 18.84 0.95
CA MET A 351 -21.44 18.62 2.18
C MET A 351 -22.89 18.27 1.86
N SER A 352 -23.41 17.24 2.50
CA SER A 352 -24.83 16.85 2.44
C SER A 352 -25.44 17.03 3.83
N GLY A 353 -26.64 17.61 3.92
CA GLY A 353 -27.26 17.99 5.19
C GLY A 353 -27.27 16.86 6.23
N GLY A 354 -27.06 17.20 7.51
CA GLY A 354 -26.98 16.22 8.62
C GLY A 354 -25.65 15.48 8.69
N SER A 355 -24.60 16.16 9.17
CA SER A 355 -23.24 15.63 9.42
C SER A 355 -22.63 14.74 8.32
N GLY A 356 -23.07 14.93 7.07
CA GLY A 356 -22.69 14.06 5.96
C GLY A 356 -21.92 14.79 4.87
N TYR A 357 -21.11 14.04 4.11
CA TYR A 357 -20.41 14.54 2.94
C TYR A 357 -20.16 13.42 1.92
N TYR A 358 -19.85 13.79 0.69
CA TYR A 358 -19.40 12.87 -0.37
C TYR A 358 -18.35 13.56 -1.23
N TYR A 359 -17.56 12.77 -1.96
CA TYR A 359 -16.60 13.26 -2.94
C TYR A 359 -17.18 13.16 -4.34
N ILE A 360 -16.86 14.12 -5.20
CA ILE A 360 -17.32 14.15 -6.59
C ILE A 360 -16.29 14.77 -7.53
N CYS A 361 -16.17 14.24 -8.74
CA CYS A 361 -15.37 14.77 -9.84
C CYS A 361 -16.24 15.21 -11.02
N THR A 362 -15.95 16.39 -11.56
CA THR A 362 -16.48 16.87 -12.84
C THR A 362 -15.46 16.59 -13.92
N LEU A 363 -15.82 15.72 -14.86
CA LEU A 363 -14.92 15.26 -15.91
C LEU A 363 -14.59 16.36 -16.91
N SER A 364 -13.33 16.42 -17.33
CA SER A 364 -12.91 17.19 -18.49
C SER A 364 -13.19 16.43 -19.78
N GLN A 365 -13.65 17.15 -20.81
CA GLN A 365 -13.75 16.65 -22.19
C GLN A 365 -12.68 17.27 -23.10
N GLY A 366 -11.73 18.01 -22.51
CA GLY A 366 -10.64 18.75 -23.16
C GLY A 366 -11.04 19.93 -24.04
N SER A 367 -12.33 20.10 -24.30
CA SER A 367 -12.91 21.27 -24.96
C SER A 367 -14.16 21.80 -24.25
N SER A 368 -14.66 21.06 -23.27
CA SER A 368 -15.80 21.41 -22.42
C SER A 368 -15.73 20.63 -21.11
N PHE A 369 -16.61 20.96 -20.16
CA PHE A 369 -16.80 20.17 -18.94
C PHE A 369 -17.99 19.22 -19.09
N GLY A 370 -17.87 18.01 -18.54
CA GLY A 370 -18.98 17.06 -18.45
C GLY A 370 -20.05 17.50 -17.44
N GLY A 371 -21.26 16.96 -17.57
CA GLY A 371 -22.35 17.24 -16.63
C GLY A 371 -22.10 16.63 -15.25
N VAL A 372 -22.48 17.37 -14.19
CA VAL A 372 -22.25 16.98 -12.78
C VAL A 372 -23.13 15.80 -12.31
N ASN A 373 -24.24 15.54 -13.02
CA ASN A 373 -25.21 14.47 -12.73
C ASN A 373 -25.39 13.51 -13.93
N GLU A 374 -24.43 13.46 -14.85
CA GLU A 374 -24.50 12.56 -15.99
C GLU A 374 -23.92 11.18 -15.63
N PRO A 375 -24.49 10.07 -16.14
CA PRO A 375 -23.91 8.74 -15.97
C PRO A 375 -22.49 8.72 -16.55
N GLY A 376 -21.48 8.83 -15.68
CA GLY A 376 -20.15 9.28 -16.10
C GLY A 376 -19.30 9.88 -14.99
N SER A 377 -19.90 10.72 -14.13
CA SER A 377 -19.22 11.39 -13.01
C SER A 377 -18.71 10.39 -11.97
N TYR A 378 -17.55 10.70 -11.35
CA TYR A 378 -17.05 9.95 -10.19
C TYR A 378 -17.64 10.59 -8.95
N LYS A 379 -18.36 9.81 -8.16
CA LYS A 379 -19.01 10.22 -6.92
C LYS A 379 -18.94 9.11 -5.89
N SER A 380 -18.50 9.42 -4.68
CA SER A 380 -18.50 8.46 -3.57
C SER A 380 -19.90 8.31 -2.98
N ASP A 381 -20.08 7.27 -2.16
CA ASP A 381 -21.24 7.18 -1.28
C ASP A 381 -21.29 8.36 -0.30
N LEU A 382 -22.47 8.57 0.28
CA LEU A 382 -22.66 9.52 1.36
C LEU A 382 -22.01 8.97 2.63
N TYR A 383 -21.01 9.68 3.14
CA TYR A 383 -20.39 9.42 4.44
C TYR A 383 -21.13 10.21 5.51
N THR A 384 -21.41 9.56 6.63
CA THR A 384 -21.88 10.21 7.86
C THR A 384 -20.80 10.08 8.91
N ASP A 385 -20.23 11.19 9.34
CA ASP A 385 -19.21 11.20 10.39
C ASP A 385 -19.87 11.58 11.73
N PRO A 386 -19.97 10.67 12.71
CA PRO A 386 -20.51 10.98 14.03
C PRO A 386 -19.74 12.08 14.77
N GLU A 387 -18.46 12.28 14.45
CA GLU A 387 -17.59 13.27 15.08
C GLU A 387 -17.73 14.68 14.47
N MET A 388 -18.42 14.81 13.33
CA MET A 388 -18.73 16.11 12.70
C MET A 388 -19.62 17.01 13.56
N LEU A 389 -20.19 16.49 14.66
CA LEU A 389 -20.91 17.26 15.69
C LEU A 389 -20.01 18.26 16.45
N LEU A 390 -18.68 18.17 16.30
CA LEU A 390 -17.71 19.01 17.02
C LEU A 390 -17.17 20.20 16.20
N GLY A 391 -17.60 20.39 14.95
CA GLY A 391 -17.25 21.57 14.12
C GLY A 391 -16.33 21.26 12.94
N GLU A 392 -16.16 22.25 12.05
CA GLU A 392 -15.61 22.15 10.69
C GLU A 392 -14.16 21.65 10.53
N SER A 393 -13.41 21.30 11.59
CA SER A 393 -11.95 21.09 11.52
C SER A 393 -11.45 19.66 11.78
N MET A 394 -12.25 18.62 11.49
CA MET A 394 -11.81 17.22 11.68
C MET A 394 -10.85 16.72 10.59
N VAL A 395 -10.97 17.25 9.37
CA VAL A 395 -10.22 16.80 8.20
C VAL A 395 -9.26 17.90 7.77
N GLN A 396 -7.97 17.62 7.85
CA GLN A 396 -6.90 18.54 7.47
C GLN A 396 -5.89 17.80 6.59
N ASN A 397 -5.01 18.54 5.94
CA ASN A 397 -4.05 18.00 5.00
C ASN A 397 -4.65 17.04 3.95
N GLU A 398 -5.73 17.48 3.30
CA GLU A 398 -6.49 16.72 2.31
C GLU A 398 -5.67 16.52 1.01
N LYS A 399 -5.84 15.43 0.28
CA LYS A 399 -5.14 15.20 -0.99
C LYS A 399 -5.86 14.20 -1.88
N TRP A 400 -5.95 14.52 -3.17
CA TRP A 400 -6.38 13.58 -4.20
C TRP A 400 -5.19 12.80 -4.72
N ILE A 401 -5.29 11.48 -4.72
CA ILE A 401 -4.31 10.53 -5.21
C ILE A 401 -4.83 9.96 -6.54
N GLN A 402 -3.95 9.95 -7.55
CA GLN A 402 -4.26 9.51 -8.91
C GLN A 402 -4.72 8.04 -8.92
N PRO A 403 -5.63 7.67 -9.84
CA PRO A 403 -5.88 6.26 -10.15
C PRO A 403 -4.62 5.62 -10.74
N THR A 404 -4.46 4.33 -10.51
CA THR A 404 -3.42 3.54 -11.17
C THR A 404 -4.05 2.39 -11.94
N GLY A 405 -3.24 1.68 -12.73
CA GLY A 405 -3.68 0.46 -13.41
C GLY A 405 -4.19 -0.64 -12.46
N GLU A 406 -3.89 -0.57 -11.16
CA GLU A 406 -4.30 -1.56 -10.16
C GLU A 406 -5.71 -1.29 -9.58
N THR A 407 -6.08 -0.04 -9.33
CA THR A 407 -7.37 0.31 -8.71
C THR A 407 -8.40 0.82 -9.70
N GLY A 408 -7.98 1.49 -10.78
CA GLY A 408 -8.87 2.14 -11.75
C GLY A 408 -9.76 3.26 -11.19
N TYR A 409 -9.60 3.64 -9.92
CA TYR A 409 -10.39 4.68 -9.26
C TYR A 409 -9.49 5.66 -8.50
N PRO A 410 -9.85 6.95 -8.50
CA PRO A 410 -9.16 7.94 -7.71
C PRO A 410 -9.44 7.76 -6.22
N MET A 411 -8.56 8.30 -5.39
CA MET A 411 -8.68 8.25 -3.94
C MET A 411 -8.50 9.62 -3.33
N HIS A 412 -9.27 9.94 -2.29
CA HIS A 412 -9.07 11.13 -1.48
C HIS A 412 -8.58 10.74 -0.09
N CYS A 413 -7.39 11.22 0.26
CA CYS A 413 -6.76 11.06 1.56
C CYS A 413 -6.85 12.34 2.39
N ALA A 414 -6.84 12.20 3.70
CA ALA A 414 -6.74 13.33 4.61
C ALA A 414 -6.23 12.91 5.98
N VAL A 415 -5.55 13.82 6.68
CA VAL A 415 -5.13 13.62 8.08
C VAL A 415 -6.24 14.07 9.02
N GLN A 416 -6.66 13.18 9.92
CA GLN A 416 -7.65 13.50 10.94
C GLN A 416 -7.01 14.18 12.16
N GLY A 417 -7.45 15.40 12.44
CA GLY A 417 -6.73 16.30 13.34
C GLY A 417 -6.74 15.99 14.84
N LEU A 418 -7.55 15.03 15.29
CA LEU A 418 -7.59 14.57 16.69
C LEU A 418 -6.78 13.29 16.92
N LEU A 419 -6.43 12.56 15.86
CA LEU A 419 -5.85 11.21 15.95
C LEU A 419 -4.52 11.09 15.19
N ASP A 420 -4.06 12.16 14.52
CA ASP A 420 -2.89 12.18 13.64
C ASP A 420 -2.88 10.99 12.64
N LYS A 421 -4.06 10.53 12.24
CA LYS A 421 -4.25 9.36 11.39
C LYS A 421 -4.70 9.77 10.00
N ALA A 422 -3.97 9.31 8.98
CA ALA A 422 -4.43 9.44 7.61
C ALA A 422 -5.60 8.48 7.34
N VAL A 423 -6.68 9.04 6.79
CA VAL A 423 -7.86 8.33 6.33
C VAL A 423 -7.99 8.58 4.84
N CYS A 424 -8.07 7.51 4.07
CA CYS A 424 -8.22 7.58 2.62
C CYS A 424 -9.47 6.85 2.16
N GLN A 425 -10.10 7.39 1.12
CA GLN A 425 -11.38 6.93 0.61
C GLN A 425 -11.35 6.89 -0.92
N LEU A 426 -11.71 5.73 -1.49
CA LEU A 426 -11.84 5.59 -2.95
C LEU A 426 -13.11 6.31 -3.43
N VAL A 427 -13.01 6.98 -4.58
CA VAL A 427 -14.13 7.71 -5.20
C VAL A 427 -14.50 7.00 -6.50
N ARG A 428 -15.69 6.39 -6.53
CA ARG A 428 -16.15 5.48 -7.60
C ARG A 428 -17.06 6.19 -8.59
N LYS A 429 -17.37 5.58 -9.74
CA LYS A 429 -18.30 6.13 -10.74
C LYS A 429 -19.77 6.06 -10.29
N GLU A 430 -20.54 7.13 -10.45
CA GLU A 430 -21.97 7.21 -10.06
C GLU A 430 -22.82 6.24 -10.90
N GLY A 431 -23.65 5.43 -10.24
CA GLY A 431 -24.45 4.38 -10.90
C GLY A 431 -23.68 3.10 -11.23
N SER A 432 -22.37 3.06 -11.00
CA SER A 432 -21.71 1.79 -10.72
C SER A 432 -22.32 1.26 -9.42
N PRO A 433 -22.70 -0.03 -9.34
CA PRO A 433 -22.97 -0.62 -8.03
C PRO A 433 -21.77 -0.32 -7.12
N LEU A 434 -21.98 -0.23 -5.80
CA LEU A 434 -20.90 -0.38 -4.82
C LEU A 434 -20.02 -1.49 -5.38
N VAL A 435 -18.82 -1.14 -5.84
CA VAL A 435 -17.86 -2.11 -6.37
C VAL A 435 -17.48 -2.97 -5.16
N ASP A 436 -18.31 -3.97 -4.86
CA ASP A 436 -17.81 -5.23 -4.37
C ASP A 436 -16.73 -5.62 -5.36
N GLN A 437 -15.52 -5.81 -4.81
CA GLN A 437 -14.32 -6.27 -5.48
C GLN A 437 -14.68 -7.13 -6.68
N ASP A 438 -14.20 -6.74 -7.87
CA ASP A 438 -14.33 -7.43 -9.15
C ASP A 438 -15.11 -8.74 -9.09
N GLU A 439 -16.37 -8.72 -9.53
CA GLU A 439 -17.10 -9.96 -9.81
C GLU A 439 -16.26 -10.83 -10.75
N CYS A 440 -15.66 -11.86 -10.16
CA CYS A 440 -15.52 -13.15 -10.80
C CYS A 440 -16.85 -13.50 -11.48
N PRO A 441 -16.87 -13.91 -12.76
CA PRO A 441 -18.10 -14.25 -13.43
C PRO A 441 -18.82 -15.38 -12.66
N LEU A 442 -20.00 -15.04 -12.14
CA LEU A 442 -20.97 -15.97 -11.58
C LEU A 442 -21.90 -16.43 -12.71
N ASP A 443 -22.00 -17.76 -12.89
CA ASP A 443 -23.07 -18.37 -13.67
C ASP A 443 -24.35 -18.43 -12.83
N GLU A 444 -25.48 -18.07 -13.44
CA GLU A 444 -26.83 -18.13 -12.89
C GLU A 444 -27.31 -19.57 -12.53
N GLU A 445 -26.53 -20.62 -12.80
CA GLU A 445 -26.98 -22.03 -12.72
C GLU A 445 -27.03 -22.66 -11.31
N LEU A 446 -26.34 -22.11 -10.30
CA LEU A 446 -26.37 -22.66 -8.93
C LEU A 446 -27.57 -22.20 -8.08
N SER A 447 -28.39 -21.28 -8.60
CA SER A 447 -29.62 -20.81 -7.95
C SER A 447 -30.78 -21.82 -7.99
N ARG A 448 -30.62 -22.95 -8.69
CA ARG A 448 -31.72 -23.91 -8.94
C ARG A 448 -31.66 -25.24 -8.20
N GLU A 449 -30.60 -25.59 -7.48
CA GLU A 449 -30.57 -26.85 -6.71
C GLU A 449 -30.42 -26.63 -5.20
N LYS A 450 -31.49 -27.03 -4.49
CA LYS A 450 -31.65 -27.25 -3.03
C LYS A 450 -32.08 -26.07 -2.16
N ARG A 451 -33.37 -25.72 -2.32
CA ARG A 451 -34.25 -25.32 -1.21
C ARG A 451 -34.50 -26.53 -0.27
N SER A 452 -33.63 -26.78 0.72
CA SER A 452 -34.02 -27.55 1.94
C SER A 452 -32.90 -27.60 3.01
N SER A 453 -32.52 -26.47 3.58
CA SER A 453 -32.01 -26.34 4.97
C SER A 453 -31.54 -24.91 5.14
N GLY A 454 -32.19 -24.14 6.02
CA GLY A 454 -31.98 -22.70 6.13
C GLY A 454 -30.55 -22.32 6.51
N TYR A 455 -29.83 -21.70 5.58
CA TYR A 455 -28.71 -20.79 5.82
C TYR A 455 -28.75 -19.71 4.73
N LYS A 456 -28.70 -18.44 5.14
CA LYS A 456 -28.69 -17.27 4.25
C LYS A 456 -27.34 -17.19 3.51
N ASN A 457 -27.27 -17.77 2.32
CA ASN A 457 -26.11 -17.68 1.42
C ASN A 457 -26.30 -16.56 0.38
N SER A 458 -26.00 -15.32 0.75
CA SER A 458 -25.89 -14.21 -0.22
C SER A 458 -24.62 -13.36 -0.05
N GLY A 459 -23.65 -13.80 0.75
CA GLY A 459 -22.39 -13.06 0.99
C GLY A 459 -21.11 -13.91 0.88
N ALA A 460 -21.21 -15.22 0.63
CA ALA A 460 -20.05 -16.13 0.69
C ALA A 460 -19.21 -16.16 -0.61
N VAL A 461 -19.65 -15.48 -1.68
CA VAL A 461 -19.00 -15.55 -3.00
C VAL A 461 -18.26 -14.26 -3.37
N ALA A 462 -18.66 -13.11 -2.81
CA ALA A 462 -17.92 -11.83 -2.94
C ALA A 462 -16.60 -11.83 -2.17
N ALA A 463 -16.51 -12.64 -1.12
CA ALA A 463 -15.34 -12.71 -0.25
C ALA A 463 -14.11 -13.30 -0.97
N ALA A 464 -14.30 -14.06 -2.05
CA ALA A 464 -13.24 -14.82 -2.73
C ALA A 464 -12.08 -14.02 -3.31
N CYS A 465 -12.25 -12.71 -3.48
CA CYS A 465 -11.35 -11.88 -4.28
C CYS A 465 -10.92 -10.59 -3.56
N ALA A 466 -10.69 -10.65 -2.25
CA ALA A 466 -9.82 -9.66 -1.62
C ALA A 466 -8.39 -9.80 -2.19
N ALA A 467 -7.73 -8.67 -2.48
CA ALA A 467 -6.35 -8.63 -2.97
C ALA A 467 -5.39 -9.06 -1.84
N LEU A 468 -5.19 -10.37 -1.71
CA LEU A 468 -4.25 -10.99 -0.80
C LEU A 468 -2.84 -10.91 -1.40
N TRP A 469 -1.87 -10.38 -0.65
CA TRP A 469 -0.49 -10.19 -1.15
C TRP A 469 0.10 -11.46 -1.76
N TYR A 470 -0.21 -12.61 -1.16
CA TYR A 470 0.31 -13.91 -1.57
C TYR A 470 -0.27 -14.42 -2.90
N ARG A 471 -1.40 -13.85 -3.38
CA ARG A 471 -1.88 -14.10 -4.75
C ARG A 471 -1.01 -13.35 -5.76
N THR A 472 -0.70 -12.09 -5.50
CA THR A 472 0.24 -11.30 -6.31
C THR A 472 1.62 -11.95 -6.32
N ALA A 473 2.12 -12.38 -5.16
CA ALA A 473 3.43 -13.00 -5.00
C ALA A 473 3.66 -14.25 -5.85
N MET A 474 2.61 -15.01 -6.14
CA MET A 474 2.65 -16.19 -7.01
C MET A 474 2.00 -15.98 -8.38
N HIS A 475 1.78 -14.71 -8.76
CA HIS A 475 1.19 -14.29 -10.03
C HIS A 475 -0.24 -14.80 -10.29
N MET A 476 -1.00 -15.04 -9.22
CA MET A 476 -2.36 -15.59 -9.30
C MET A 476 -3.42 -14.52 -9.53
N ASP A 477 -3.46 -14.04 -10.77
CA ASP A 477 -4.45 -13.07 -11.24
C ASP A 477 -5.83 -13.70 -11.50
N VAL A 478 -6.82 -12.85 -11.78
CA VAL A 478 -8.19 -13.25 -12.09
C VAL A 478 -8.28 -14.17 -13.31
N GLY A 479 -7.40 -14.00 -14.30
CA GLY A 479 -7.32 -14.86 -15.48
C GLY A 479 -6.92 -16.30 -15.12
N VAL A 480 -5.97 -16.47 -14.21
CA VAL A 480 -5.55 -17.80 -13.70
C VAL A 480 -6.69 -18.45 -12.93
N TYR A 481 -7.41 -17.71 -12.09
CA TYR A 481 -8.59 -18.23 -11.38
C TYR A 481 -9.72 -18.64 -12.34
N LYS A 482 -9.99 -17.84 -13.37
CA LYS A 482 -10.97 -18.19 -14.43
C LYS A 482 -10.56 -19.47 -15.16
N LEU A 483 -9.27 -19.61 -15.49
CA LEU A 483 -8.71 -20.80 -16.11
C LEU A 483 -8.86 -22.02 -15.20
N ALA A 484 -8.49 -21.91 -13.92
CA ALA A 484 -8.64 -22.95 -12.91
C ALA A 484 -10.10 -23.40 -12.76
N LYS A 485 -11.04 -22.45 -12.71
CA LYS A 485 -12.48 -22.71 -12.61
C LYS A 485 -13.01 -23.46 -13.83
N LYS A 486 -12.62 -23.05 -15.05
CA LYS A 486 -13.02 -23.70 -16.32
C LYS A 486 -12.70 -25.20 -16.32
N TYR A 487 -11.56 -25.58 -15.77
CA TYR A 487 -11.07 -26.96 -15.78
C TYR A 487 -11.24 -27.70 -14.45
N LYS A 488 -11.98 -27.13 -13.48
CA LYS A 488 -12.17 -27.75 -12.18
C LYS A 488 -12.94 -29.07 -12.28
N ARG A 489 -12.29 -30.18 -11.93
CA ARG A 489 -12.89 -31.53 -11.94
C ARG A 489 -13.31 -31.96 -10.53
N LYS A 490 -14.48 -32.62 -10.41
CA LYS A 490 -15.11 -32.97 -9.12
C LYS A 490 -14.42 -34.11 -8.37
N ASP A 491 -13.53 -34.86 -9.01
CA ASP A 491 -12.83 -36.03 -8.49
C ASP A 491 -11.46 -35.70 -7.87
N VAL A 492 -10.89 -34.51 -8.15
CA VAL A 492 -9.67 -34.04 -7.49
C VAL A 492 -10.00 -33.47 -6.12
N TYR A 493 -9.25 -33.89 -5.11
CA TYR A 493 -9.36 -33.44 -3.72
C TYR A 493 -7.97 -33.30 -3.11
N VAL A 494 -7.85 -32.55 -2.02
CA VAL A 494 -6.61 -32.45 -1.24
C VAL A 494 -6.82 -33.13 0.10
N THR A 495 -5.93 -34.06 0.46
CA THR A 495 -5.93 -34.67 1.80
C THR A 495 -5.14 -33.80 2.75
N VAL A 496 -5.71 -33.43 3.90
CA VAL A 496 -5.01 -32.74 4.99
C VAL A 496 -4.70 -33.74 6.11
N VAL A 497 -3.42 -33.88 6.44
CA VAL A 497 -2.92 -34.68 7.56
C VAL A 497 -2.52 -33.74 8.70
N ASP A 498 -3.40 -33.59 9.68
CA ASP A 498 -3.17 -32.73 10.85
C ASP A 498 -3.89 -33.33 12.10
N HIS A 499 -3.86 -32.67 13.25
CA HIS A 499 -4.47 -33.15 14.48
C HIS A 499 -6.01 -33.15 14.40
N LYS A 500 -6.64 -31.96 14.40
CA LYS A 500 -8.09 -31.79 14.25
C LYS A 500 -8.38 -30.91 13.05
N VAL A 501 -9.29 -31.38 12.19
CA VAL A 501 -9.69 -30.68 10.96
C VAL A 501 -11.21 -30.63 10.91
N PHE A 502 -11.73 -29.44 11.11
CA PHE A 502 -13.12 -29.09 10.86
C PHE A 502 -13.19 -28.39 9.49
N ILE A 503 -14.29 -28.60 8.77
CA ILE A 503 -14.56 -27.94 7.50
C ILE A 503 -15.85 -27.17 7.66
N MET A 504 -15.80 -25.86 7.41
CA MET A 504 -16.94 -24.95 7.58
C MET A 504 -18.11 -25.37 6.66
N ASP A 505 -17.81 -25.62 5.39
CA ASP A 505 -18.76 -26.20 4.44
C ASP A 505 -18.61 -27.74 4.41
N GLY A 506 -19.43 -28.42 5.19
CA GLY A 506 -19.43 -29.89 5.28
C GLY A 506 -19.62 -30.60 3.94
N SER A 507 -20.15 -29.94 2.90
CA SER A 507 -20.31 -30.51 1.55
C SER A 507 -18.97 -30.71 0.83
N LEU A 508 -17.93 -29.98 1.24
CA LEU A 508 -16.57 -30.08 0.71
C LEU A 508 -15.78 -31.22 1.35
N LYS A 509 -16.27 -31.87 2.40
CA LYS A 509 -15.62 -33.04 2.99
C LYS A 509 -15.70 -34.23 2.03
N LYS A 510 -14.56 -34.76 1.59
CA LYS A 510 -14.46 -35.97 0.75
C LYS A 510 -14.58 -37.24 1.57
N PHE A 511 -13.76 -37.35 2.62
CA PHE A 511 -13.77 -38.41 3.62
C PHE A 511 -13.14 -37.87 4.90
N LYS A 512 -13.35 -38.56 6.03
CA LYS A 512 -12.60 -38.36 7.27
C LYS A 512 -12.21 -39.72 7.82
N ARG A 513 -10.93 -39.89 8.13
CA ARG A 513 -10.40 -41.00 8.93
C ARG A 513 -9.80 -40.43 10.19
N ASP A 514 -10.33 -40.85 11.33
CA ASP A 514 -9.77 -40.50 12.63
C ASP A 514 -8.88 -41.65 13.07
N TYR A 515 -7.60 -41.35 13.34
CA TYR A 515 -6.71 -42.37 13.87
C TYR A 515 -6.82 -42.44 15.41
N ASN A 516 -7.56 -41.53 16.07
CA ASN A 516 -7.76 -41.46 17.52
C ASN A 516 -8.88 -42.36 18.08
N GLU A 517 -9.55 -43.20 17.28
CA GLU A 517 -10.81 -43.89 17.64
C GLU A 517 -10.78 -44.71 18.96
N ASN A 518 -9.60 -45.06 19.48
CA ASN A 518 -9.42 -45.81 20.73
C ASN A 518 -8.78 -45.00 21.87
N THR A 519 -8.62 -43.68 21.70
CA THR A 519 -7.99 -42.81 22.70
C THR A 519 -9.03 -42.31 23.70
N PRO A 520 -8.82 -42.44 25.03
CA PRO A 520 -9.77 -41.94 26.01
C PRO A 520 -10.02 -40.43 25.86
N VAL A 521 -11.30 -40.03 25.88
CA VAL A 521 -11.74 -38.62 25.80
C VAL A 521 -11.01 -37.70 26.78
N ALA A 522 -10.72 -38.19 27.99
CA ALA A 522 -10.00 -37.42 29.00
C ALA A 522 -8.56 -37.06 28.56
N GLU A 523 -7.87 -37.97 27.86
CA GLU A 523 -6.52 -37.73 27.34
C GLU A 523 -6.55 -36.73 26.17
N ILE A 524 -7.56 -36.87 25.29
CA ILE A 524 -7.82 -35.94 24.19
C ILE A 524 -8.04 -34.52 24.73
N ASN A 525 -8.92 -34.36 25.71
CA ASN A 525 -9.21 -33.07 26.33
C ASN A 525 -8.00 -32.47 27.05
N SER A 526 -7.20 -33.29 27.74
CA SER A 526 -6.00 -32.84 28.43
C SER A 526 -4.95 -32.27 27.47
N PHE A 527 -4.72 -32.95 26.33
CA PHE A 527 -3.77 -32.46 25.33
C PHE A 527 -4.22 -31.13 24.73
N PHE A 528 -5.49 -31.01 24.34
CA PHE A 528 -5.98 -29.79 23.71
C PHE A 528 -6.14 -28.62 24.69
N SER A 529 -6.42 -28.90 25.96
CA SER A 529 -6.40 -27.86 27.01
C SER A 529 -5.00 -27.31 27.23
N SER A 530 -3.96 -28.13 27.08
CA SER A 530 -2.55 -27.71 27.19
C SER A 530 -1.98 -27.15 25.88
N ASN A 531 -2.58 -27.48 24.73
CA ASN A 531 -2.12 -27.06 23.41
C ASN A 531 -3.29 -26.63 22.50
N PRO A 532 -3.96 -25.50 22.80
CA PRO A 532 -5.18 -25.08 22.10
C PRO A 532 -4.95 -24.80 20.61
N VAL A 533 -3.73 -24.46 20.20
CA VAL A 533 -3.36 -24.24 18.79
C VAL A 533 -3.63 -25.49 17.94
N HIS A 534 -3.43 -26.70 18.47
CA HIS A 534 -3.64 -27.94 17.73
C HIS A 534 -5.12 -28.28 17.48
N LEU A 535 -6.07 -27.60 18.14
CA LEU A 535 -7.50 -27.76 17.86
C LEU A 535 -7.92 -27.06 16.55
N THR A 536 -7.26 -25.95 16.22
CA THR A 536 -7.66 -25.08 15.12
C THR A 536 -6.70 -25.17 13.93
N HIS A 537 -5.43 -25.54 14.16
CA HIS A 537 -4.37 -25.57 13.14
C HIS A 537 -4.76 -26.33 11.88
N GLY A 538 -5.24 -27.58 11.99
CA GLY A 538 -5.62 -28.37 10.82
C GLY A 538 -6.77 -27.77 10.01
N SER A 539 -7.69 -27.09 10.67
CA SER A 539 -8.81 -26.38 10.02
C SER A 539 -8.31 -25.13 9.30
N GLN A 540 -7.39 -24.38 9.92
CA GLN A 540 -6.72 -23.23 9.31
C GLN A 540 -5.92 -23.64 8.07
N VAL A 541 -5.13 -24.71 8.16
CA VAL A 541 -4.39 -25.30 7.02
C VAL A 541 -5.35 -25.69 5.89
N ALA A 542 -6.46 -26.36 6.21
CA ALA A 542 -7.46 -26.73 5.22
C ALA A 542 -8.08 -25.49 4.55
N SER A 543 -8.38 -24.43 5.32
CA SER A 543 -9.02 -23.23 4.81
C SER A 543 -8.21 -22.52 3.71
N VAL A 544 -6.88 -22.52 3.80
CA VAL A 544 -5.97 -21.97 2.76
C VAL A 544 -6.18 -22.64 1.40
N ILE A 545 -6.69 -23.88 1.39
CA ILE A 545 -7.00 -24.62 0.16
C ILE A 545 -8.41 -24.29 -0.33
N TYR A 546 -9.42 -24.61 0.47
CA TYR A 546 -10.80 -24.71 -0.02
C TYR A 546 -11.65 -23.47 0.22
N ASP A 547 -11.25 -22.58 1.13
CA ASP A 547 -12.13 -21.50 1.57
C ASP A 547 -12.50 -20.64 0.37
N TYR A 548 -13.77 -20.22 0.32
CA TYR A 548 -14.20 -19.42 -0.81
C TYR A 548 -13.56 -18.04 -0.77
N GLU A 549 -13.30 -17.45 0.41
CA GLU A 549 -12.78 -16.08 0.61
C GLU A 549 -11.27 -15.96 0.29
N PHE A 550 -10.45 -16.72 0.99
CA PHE A 550 -8.99 -16.63 0.91
C PHE A 550 -8.33 -17.95 0.49
N GLY A 551 -9.12 -18.95 0.06
CA GLY A 551 -8.58 -20.20 -0.46
C GLY A 551 -7.88 -20.02 -1.81
N GLN A 552 -6.85 -20.83 -2.04
CA GLN A 552 -6.07 -20.80 -3.28
C GLN A 552 -6.61 -21.77 -4.33
N ALA A 553 -7.49 -22.69 -3.93
CA ALA A 553 -8.32 -23.49 -4.83
C ALA A 553 -9.78 -23.57 -4.30
N PRO A 554 -10.52 -22.44 -4.30
CA PRO A 554 -11.84 -22.32 -3.70
C PRO A 554 -12.79 -23.46 -4.04
N GLY A 555 -13.43 -24.04 -3.03
CA GLY A 555 -14.38 -25.15 -3.14
C GLY A 555 -13.76 -26.49 -3.55
N THR A 556 -12.45 -26.68 -3.40
CA THR A 556 -11.80 -27.99 -3.57
C THR A 556 -12.21 -28.90 -2.42
N LYS A 557 -12.51 -30.17 -2.72
CA LYS A 557 -12.88 -31.13 -1.67
C LYS A 557 -11.68 -31.47 -0.79
N ILE A 558 -11.92 -31.65 0.49
CA ILE A 558 -10.88 -31.97 1.48
C ILE A 558 -11.08 -33.40 2.00
N GLY A 559 -10.07 -34.25 1.80
CA GLY A 559 -9.91 -35.51 2.52
C GLY A 559 -9.25 -35.22 3.87
N ILE A 560 -9.70 -35.89 4.93
CA ILE A 560 -9.20 -35.62 6.28
C ILE A 560 -8.58 -36.89 6.85
N ARG A 561 -7.32 -36.78 7.29
CA ARG A 561 -6.61 -37.81 8.05
C ARG A 561 -6.16 -37.21 9.38
N GLU A 562 -6.96 -37.41 10.43
CA GLU A 562 -6.70 -36.84 11.76
C GLU A 562 -5.73 -37.70 12.55
N LYS A 563 -4.50 -37.22 12.74
CA LYS A 563 -3.45 -37.97 13.45
C LYS A 563 -3.68 -38.01 14.97
N ILE A 564 -3.08 -39.01 15.62
CA ILE A 564 -3.16 -39.26 17.05
C ILE A 564 -2.22 -38.33 17.83
N MET A 565 -2.70 -37.82 18.97
CA MET A 565 -1.87 -37.19 20.00
C MET A 565 -1.03 -38.25 20.74
N ASN A 566 0.16 -37.89 21.21
CA ASN A 566 0.99 -38.82 21.99
C ASN A 566 0.26 -39.20 23.29
N THR A 567 -0.16 -40.45 23.42
CA THR A 567 -0.91 -40.97 24.58
C THR A 567 -0.23 -42.20 25.16
N ALA A 568 -0.62 -42.60 26.37
CA ALA A 568 -0.04 -43.78 27.03
C ALA A 568 -0.32 -45.09 26.28
N THR A 569 -1.29 -45.09 25.36
CA THR A 569 -1.83 -46.29 24.69
C THR A 569 -1.51 -46.36 23.19
N HIS A 570 -0.98 -45.30 22.58
CA HIS A 570 -0.74 -45.24 21.13
C HIS A 570 0.62 -44.62 20.79
N SER A 571 1.42 -45.33 19.99
CA SER A 571 2.66 -44.77 19.44
C SER A 571 2.33 -43.79 18.30
N HIS A 572 2.87 -42.58 18.42
CA HIS A 572 2.77 -41.57 17.37
C HIS A 572 3.35 -42.10 16.04
N ALA A 573 4.41 -42.91 16.08
CA ALA A 573 5.02 -43.52 14.90
C ALA A 573 4.11 -44.55 14.20
N ASP A 574 3.32 -45.33 14.95
CA ASP A 574 2.34 -46.25 14.36
C ASP A 574 1.24 -45.54 13.60
N THR A 575 0.85 -44.36 14.07
CA THR A 575 -0.13 -43.53 13.39
C THR A 575 0.37 -43.06 12.04
N TRP A 576 1.59 -42.51 12.01
CA TRP A 576 2.22 -42.08 10.76
C TRP A 576 2.40 -43.24 9.78
N ARG A 577 2.79 -44.41 10.28
CA ARG A 577 2.79 -45.65 9.46
C ARG A 577 1.42 -45.88 8.82
N LYS A 578 0.36 -46.00 9.61
CA LYS A 578 -1.01 -46.24 9.09
C LYS A 578 -1.46 -45.17 8.08
N ILE A 579 -1.14 -43.90 8.35
CA ILE A 579 -1.44 -42.79 7.43
C ILE A 579 -0.74 -43.01 6.08
N TYR A 580 0.55 -43.36 6.06
CA TYR A 580 1.26 -43.63 4.80
C TYR A 580 0.76 -44.87 4.08
N ASP A 581 0.42 -45.95 4.80
CA ASP A 581 -0.19 -47.15 4.20
C ASP A 581 -1.53 -46.80 3.54
N ASP A 582 -2.35 -46.01 4.21
CA ASP A 582 -3.64 -45.61 3.68
C ASP A 582 -3.49 -44.64 2.49
N ILE A 583 -2.54 -43.69 2.52
CA ILE A 583 -2.24 -42.83 1.37
C ILE A 583 -1.87 -43.69 0.16
N LEU A 584 -1.02 -44.70 0.35
CA LEU A 584 -0.60 -45.63 -0.71
C LEU A 584 -1.77 -46.47 -1.24
N ASN A 585 -2.63 -46.98 -0.36
CA ASN A 585 -3.76 -47.84 -0.72
C ASN A 585 -4.89 -47.06 -1.39
N ASP A 586 -5.22 -45.89 -0.86
CA ASP A 586 -6.33 -45.05 -1.34
C ASP A 586 -5.93 -44.18 -2.54
N GLN A 587 -4.62 -44.01 -2.78
CA GLN A 587 -4.07 -43.20 -3.87
C GLN A 587 -4.50 -41.72 -3.78
N ASP A 588 -4.40 -41.14 -2.58
CA ASP A 588 -4.73 -39.73 -2.37
C ASP A 588 -3.91 -38.84 -3.32
N PRO A 589 -4.54 -38.04 -4.20
CA PRO A 589 -3.82 -37.43 -5.31
C PRO A 589 -2.81 -36.37 -4.83
N ILE A 590 -3.22 -35.51 -3.89
CA ILE A 590 -2.39 -34.47 -3.28
C ILE A 590 -2.59 -34.54 -1.76
N VAL A 591 -1.51 -34.66 -0.99
CA VAL A 591 -1.52 -34.81 0.47
C VAL A 591 -0.71 -33.70 1.12
N VAL A 592 -1.32 -32.91 2.00
CA VAL A 592 -0.70 -31.84 2.78
C VAL A 592 -0.30 -32.36 4.15
N VAL A 593 0.96 -32.13 4.52
CA VAL A 593 1.53 -32.54 5.80
C VAL A 593 2.28 -31.37 6.45
N THR A 594 1.76 -30.87 7.57
CA THR A 594 2.20 -29.62 8.22
C THR A 594 2.75 -29.82 9.64
N GLY A 595 3.11 -31.06 10.00
CA GLY A 595 3.67 -31.34 11.32
C GLY A 595 4.71 -32.45 11.33
N SER A 596 5.44 -32.55 12.43
CA SER A 596 6.52 -33.50 12.63
C SER A 596 6.35 -34.29 13.92
N ILE A 597 7.14 -35.35 14.08
CA ILE A 597 7.30 -36.07 15.35
C ILE A 597 8.75 -36.03 15.80
N ARG A 598 9.00 -36.18 17.10
CA ARG A 598 10.35 -36.44 17.58
C ARG A 598 10.81 -37.79 17.05
N ARG A 599 12.03 -37.83 16.52
CA ARG A 599 12.62 -39.03 15.95
C ARG A 599 12.84 -40.09 17.04
N THR A 600 12.44 -41.32 16.76
CA THR A 600 12.69 -42.49 17.62
C THR A 600 13.33 -43.60 16.77
N PRO A 601 13.96 -44.63 17.37
CA PRO A 601 14.53 -45.73 16.58
C PRO A 601 13.51 -46.43 15.66
N ASP A 602 12.24 -46.46 16.07
CA ASP A 602 11.16 -47.14 15.36
C ASP A 602 10.42 -46.25 14.34
N SER A 603 10.75 -44.96 14.21
CA SER A 603 10.00 -44.04 13.35
C SER A 603 10.35 -44.11 11.87
N ASN A 604 11.42 -44.79 11.44
CA ASN A 604 11.89 -44.81 10.04
C ASN A 604 10.76 -45.04 9.00
N PHE A 605 10.39 -43.97 8.27
CA PHE A 605 9.28 -43.98 7.28
C PHE A 605 9.72 -44.09 5.81
N ASP A 606 11.04 -44.09 5.54
CA ASP A 606 11.58 -43.90 4.20
C ASP A 606 11.07 -44.91 3.17
N ASP A 607 10.96 -46.19 3.52
CA ASP A 607 10.51 -47.24 2.60
C ASP A 607 9.01 -47.12 2.26
N ARG A 608 8.19 -46.56 3.16
CA ARG A 608 6.77 -46.30 2.92
C ARG A 608 6.57 -45.11 1.99
N ILE A 609 7.35 -44.04 2.21
CA ILE A 609 7.37 -42.89 1.32
C ILE A 609 7.89 -43.30 -0.07
N ASP A 610 8.93 -44.14 -0.14
CA ASP A 610 9.43 -44.69 -1.40
C ASP A 610 8.38 -45.54 -2.13
N ALA A 611 7.60 -46.35 -1.41
CA ALA A 611 6.50 -47.13 -1.99
C ALA A 611 5.41 -46.24 -2.63
N ILE A 612 5.10 -45.09 -2.02
CA ILE A 612 4.23 -44.07 -2.62
C ILE A 612 4.84 -43.52 -3.91
N GLY A 613 6.15 -43.27 -3.90
CA GLY A 613 6.93 -42.88 -5.08
C GLY A 613 6.88 -43.89 -6.22
N VAL A 614 7.00 -45.19 -5.91
CA VAL A 614 6.88 -46.29 -6.88
C VAL A 614 5.52 -46.29 -7.58
N GLN A 615 4.44 -46.05 -6.83
CA GLN A 615 3.09 -46.03 -7.39
C GLN A 615 2.86 -44.82 -8.30
N ASN A 616 3.52 -43.69 -8.01
CA ASN A 616 3.52 -42.48 -8.82
C ASN A 616 2.10 -41.88 -9.04
N LYS A 617 1.24 -42.00 -8.01
CA LYS A 617 -0.16 -41.49 -8.01
C LYS A 617 -0.39 -40.36 -7.02
N SER A 618 0.35 -40.35 -5.91
CA SER A 618 0.19 -39.40 -4.82
C SER A 618 1.41 -38.49 -4.71
N LEU A 619 1.17 -37.19 -4.50
CA LEU A 619 2.20 -36.24 -4.08
C LEU A 619 2.00 -35.84 -2.62
N ILE A 620 3.10 -35.85 -1.85
CA ILE A 620 3.12 -35.36 -0.48
C ILE A 620 3.74 -33.97 -0.48
N VAL A 621 2.96 -32.95 -0.16
CA VAL A 621 3.42 -31.57 0.03
C VAL A 621 3.66 -31.39 1.52
N SER A 622 4.92 -31.27 1.91
CA SER A 622 5.35 -31.27 3.32
C SER A 622 6.01 -29.95 3.68
N ALA A 623 5.59 -29.38 4.81
CA ALA A 623 6.26 -28.25 5.43
C ALA A 623 7.72 -28.60 5.76
N ALA A 624 8.66 -27.67 5.52
CA ALA A 624 10.04 -27.80 6.00
C ALA A 624 10.14 -27.68 7.53
N GLY A 625 9.09 -27.21 8.20
CA GLY A 625 9.05 -26.98 9.63
C GLY A 625 9.55 -25.58 10.01
N ASN A 626 9.24 -25.18 11.23
CA ASN A 626 9.64 -23.90 11.79
C ASN A 626 10.54 -24.12 13.02
N SER A 627 11.50 -23.23 13.23
CA SER A 627 12.40 -23.24 14.39
C SER A 627 12.42 -21.86 15.07
N ASN A 628 12.70 -21.82 16.37
CA ASN A 628 12.78 -20.61 17.20
C ASN A 628 14.17 -20.57 17.89
N PRO A 629 14.86 -19.41 17.95
CA PRO A 629 14.41 -18.07 17.52
C PRO A 629 14.45 -17.83 16.02
N GLU A 630 15.15 -18.67 15.26
CA GLU A 630 15.28 -18.58 13.81
C GLU A 630 15.19 -19.97 13.17
N GLY A 631 14.92 -19.98 11.86
CA GLY A 631 14.90 -21.17 11.02
C GLY A 631 16.21 -21.94 11.11
N LYS A 632 16.13 -23.27 11.00
CA LYS A 632 17.30 -24.15 11.02
C LYS A 632 17.49 -24.84 9.68
N SER A 633 18.72 -25.26 9.42
CA SER A 633 19.01 -26.19 8.33
C SER A 633 18.18 -27.46 8.50
N MET A 634 17.55 -27.92 7.42
CA MET A 634 16.82 -29.19 7.37
C MET A 634 17.71 -30.38 7.72
N ASN A 635 19.03 -30.29 7.44
CA ASN A 635 19.99 -31.29 7.88
C ASN A 635 19.99 -31.43 9.41
N ASP A 636 19.96 -30.31 10.14
CA ASP A 636 19.98 -30.31 11.61
C ASP A 636 18.59 -30.65 12.18
N HIS A 637 17.54 -30.11 11.57
CA HIS A 637 16.17 -30.34 12.03
C HIS A 637 15.80 -31.84 11.96
N CYS A 638 16.18 -32.50 10.87
CA CYS A 638 15.90 -33.93 10.65
C CYS A 638 16.76 -34.89 11.49
N ILE A 639 17.70 -34.38 12.28
CA ILE A 639 18.37 -35.19 13.32
C ILE A 639 17.40 -35.47 14.47
N SER A 640 16.61 -34.48 14.86
CA SER A 640 15.74 -34.54 16.05
C SER A 640 14.28 -34.86 15.74
N PHE A 641 13.86 -34.57 14.51
CA PHE A 641 12.47 -34.73 14.08
C PHE A 641 12.37 -35.60 12.84
N GLU A 642 11.22 -36.24 12.68
CA GLU A 642 10.87 -37.02 11.50
C GLU A 642 9.53 -36.54 10.94
N MET A 643 9.50 -36.33 9.62
CA MET A 643 8.35 -35.89 8.82
C MET A 643 8.64 -36.22 7.34
N PRO A 644 7.66 -36.19 6.43
CA PRO A 644 7.93 -36.48 5.03
C PRO A 644 9.03 -35.61 4.42
N ALA A 645 9.13 -34.33 4.83
CA ALA A 645 10.20 -33.46 4.35
C ALA A 645 11.63 -33.91 4.73
N CYS A 646 11.78 -34.79 5.72
CA CYS A 646 13.07 -35.38 6.08
C CYS A 646 13.46 -36.58 5.22
N TYR A 647 12.55 -37.14 4.43
CA TYR A 647 12.87 -38.18 3.45
C TYR A 647 13.94 -37.64 2.49
N PHE A 648 15.07 -38.32 2.37
CA PHE A 648 16.16 -37.88 1.50
C PHE A 648 16.92 -39.08 0.93
N PRO A 649 16.41 -39.68 -0.16
CA PRO A 649 17.03 -40.84 -0.76
C PRO A 649 18.40 -40.46 -1.34
N ASN A 650 19.41 -41.31 -1.10
CA ASN A 650 20.75 -41.10 -1.64
C ASN A 650 20.97 -41.77 -3.00
N ASP A 651 20.25 -42.84 -3.33
CA ASP A 651 20.37 -43.53 -4.61
C ASP A 651 19.55 -42.84 -5.74
N PRO A 652 20.04 -42.86 -6.99
CA PRO A 652 19.38 -42.16 -8.10
C PRO A 652 17.96 -42.64 -8.41
N VAL A 653 17.66 -43.93 -8.17
CA VAL A 653 16.35 -44.50 -8.51
C VAL A 653 15.29 -43.96 -7.58
N ARG A 654 15.54 -43.99 -6.27
CA ARG A 654 14.63 -43.42 -5.27
C ARG A 654 14.50 -41.89 -5.43
N LYS A 655 15.59 -41.17 -5.74
CA LYS A 655 15.53 -39.72 -6.05
C LYS A 655 14.58 -39.39 -7.19
N ASN A 656 14.64 -40.13 -8.30
CA ASN A 656 13.79 -39.90 -9.49
C ASN A 656 12.31 -40.19 -9.27
N ARG A 657 11.96 -40.94 -8.22
CA ARG A 657 10.57 -41.25 -7.86
C ARG A 657 10.14 -40.63 -6.54
N ASP A 658 10.92 -39.70 -5.99
CA ASP A 658 10.61 -39.02 -4.73
C ASP A 658 9.24 -38.32 -4.81
N PRO A 659 8.23 -38.75 -4.03
CA PRO A 659 6.89 -38.19 -4.08
C PRO A 659 6.73 -36.93 -3.23
N VAL A 660 7.77 -36.48 -2.52
CA VAL A 660 7.68 -35.36 -1.57
C VAL A 660 8.06 -34.03 -2.22
N ILE A 661 7.29 -32.99 -1.96
CA ILE A 661 7.62 -31.59 -2.25
C ILE A 661 7.80 -30.88 -0.92
N ARG A 662 9.01 -30.40 -0.65
CA ARG A 662 9.44 -29.78 0.61
C ARG A 662 9.30 -28.28 0.49
N VAL A 663 8.45 -27.68 1.33
CA VAL A 663 8.02 -26.28 1.19
C VAL A 663 8.56 -25.41 2.32
N ALA A 664 9.36 -24.40 1.96
CA ALA A 664 9.73 -23.29 2.85
C ALA A 664 8.71 -22.14 2.78
N ALA A 665 8.68 -21.31 3.82
CA ALA A 665 7.80 -20.14 3.91
C ALA A 665 8.57 -18.87 3.52
N LEU A 666 8.01 -18.07 2.62
CA LEU A 666 8.49 -16.75 2.25
C LEU A 666 7.90 -15.68 3.17
N SER A 667 8.69 -14.65 3.45
CA SER A 667 8.21 -13.38 4.01
C SER A 667 7.29 -12.68 3.02
N GLN A 668 6.58 -11.64 3.44
CA GLN A 668 5.77 -10.82 2.54
C GLN A 668 6.66 -10.09 1.52
N TYR A 669 6.34 -10.19 0.23
CA TYR A 669 7.01 -9.45 -0.86
C TYR A 669 6.05 -9.20 -2.04
N ASP A 670 6.40 -8.28 -2.94
CA ASP A 670 5.70 -8.06 -4.21
C ASP A 670 6.66 -8.26 -5.41
N PRO A 671 6.42 -9.25 -6.29
CA PRO A 671 7.28 -9.54 -7.43
C PRO A 671 7.27 -8.44 -8.50
N ASN A 672 6.26 -7.57 -8.50
CA ASN A 672 6.18 -6.43 -9.43
C ASN A 672 6.89 -5.19 -8.87
N ARG A 673 7.27 -5.21 -7.58
CA ARG A 673 7.91 -4.09 -6.88
C ARG A 673 9.02 -4.60 -5.94
N PRO A 674 10.17 -5.06 -6.47
CA PRO A 674 11.26 -5.65 -5.67
C PRO A 674 11.84 -4.73 -4.58
N GLU A 675 11.51 -3.44 -4.60
CA GLU A 675 11.82 -2.42 -3.60
C GLU A 675 10.94 -2.49 -2.32
N TYR A 676 9.82 -3.24 -2.31
CA TYR A 676 8.91 -3.40 -1.15
C TYR A 676 9.13 -4.69 -0.36
N GLY A 677 10.25 -5.37 -0.59
CA GLY A 677 10.62 -6.59 0.11
C GLY A 677 11.50 -7.47 -0.77
N ILE A 678 12.67 -7.83 -0.25
CA ILE A 678 13.49 -8.84 -0.90
C ILE A 678 12.80 -10.20 -0.80
N ILE A 679 12.87 -10.99 -1.87
CA ILE A 679 12.34 -12.36 -1.84
C ILE A 679 13.22 -13.20 -0.91
N GLU A 680 12.78 -13.34 0.33
CA GLU A 680 13.49 -14.06 1.38
C GLU A 680 12.57 -15.02 2.15
N LEU A 681 13.18 -15.94 2.91
CA LEU A 681 12.43 -16.83 3.77
C LEU A 681 11.94 -16.10 5.02
N PHE A 682 10.72 -16.42 5.44
CA PHE A 682 10.19 -16.05 6.75
C PHE A 682 11.18 -16.48 7.85
N PHE A 683 11.47 -15.59 8.82
CA PHE A 683 12.60 -15.76 9.74
C PHE A 683 12.64 -17.11 10.50
N SER A 684 11.48 -17.72 10.77
CA SER A 684 11.38 -19.02 11.45
C SER A 684 11.36 -20.23 10.49
N SER A 685 11.33 -20.03 9.18
CA SER A 685 11.26 -21.10 8.19
C SER A 685 12.57 -21.90 8.17
N ASN A 686 12.47 -23.23 8.29
CA ASN A 686 13.63 -24.08 8.02
C ASN A 686 14.02 -24.04 6.53
N PHE A 687 15.28 -24.32 6.25
CA PHE A 687 15.89 -24.16 4.91
C PHE A 687 16.89 -25.27 4.58
N GLY A 688 17.27 -25.40 3.31
CA GLY A 688 18.40 -26.22 2.86
C GLY A 688 18.50 -26.27 1.33
N SER A 689 19.65 -25.88 0.78
CA SER A 689 19.93 -25.81 -0.66
C SER A 689 19.85 -27.16 -1.39
N ASP A 690 19.96 -28.28 -0.67
CA ASP A 690 19.78 -29.64 -1.17
C ASP A 690 18.55 -30.34 -0.58
N ARG A 691 17.81 -29.67 0.31
CA ARG A 691 16.70 -30.25 1.07
C ARG A 691 15.35 -29.63 0.81
N VAL A 692 15.25 -28.36 0.42
CA VAL A 692 13.95 -27.69 0.22
C VAL A 692 13.71 -27.55 -1.27
N ASP A 693 12.58 -28.08 -1.76
CA ASP A 693 12.27 -28.13 -3.19
C ASP A 693 11.82 -26.77 -3.73
N ILE A 694 11.00 -26.04 -2.95
CA ILE A 694 10.38 -24.78 -3.34
C ILE A 694 10.04 -23.92 -2.10
N ALA A 695 10.06 -22.59 -2.25
CA ALA A 695 9.51 -21.66 -1.28
C ALA A 695 8.19 -21.07 -1.79
N ALA A 696 7.25 -20.82 -0.87
CA ALA A 696 5.94 -20.24 -1.18
C ALA A 696 5.52 -19.24 -0.09
N PRO A 697 4.57 -18.33 -0.37
CA PRO A 697 4.09 -17.36 0.60
C PRO A 697 3.73 -17.99 1.94
N GLY A 698 4.31 -17.52 3.04
CA GLY A 698 4.12 -18.15 4.35
C GLY A 698 4.08 -17.18 5.52
N GLU A 699 4.11 -15.87 5.29
CA GLU A 699 3.98 -14.85 6.32
C GLU A 699 2.67 -14.06 6.16
N ARG A 700 1.96 -13.82 7.26
CA ARG A 700 0.71 -13.04 7.26
C ARG A 700 -0.33 -13.58 6.25
N ILE A 701 -0.61 -14.88 6.36
CA ILE A 701 -1.61 -15.58 5.54
C ILE A 701 -2.96 -15.53 6.24
N ASP A 702 -4.00 -15.11 5.53
CA ASP A 702 -5.38 -15.13 6.03
C ASP A 702 -5.92 -16.57 6.05
N VAL A 703 -6.50 -16.97 7.18
CA VAL A 703 -7.00 -18.32 7.44
C VAL A 703 -8.34 -18.30 8.19
N ARG A 704 -9.17 -19.34 8.02
CA ARG A 704 -10.37 -19.58 8.83
C ARG A 704 -10.11 -20.64 9.88
N GLY A 705 -10.41 -20.31 11.14
CA GLY A 705 -10.34 -21.25 12.25
C GLY A 705 -11.69 -21.39 12.95
N PRO A 706 -12.03 -22.59 13.46
CA PRO A 706 -13.15 -22.74 14.37
C PRO A 706 -12.84 -22.07 15.71
N PHE A 707 -13.84 -21.43 16.31
CA PHE A 707 -13.81 -20.88 17.65
C PHE A 707 -14.70 -21.74 18.56
N PHE A 708 -14.22 -22.00 19.78
CA PHE A 708 -14.87 -22.88 20.76
C PHE A 708 -15.11 -22.12 22.07
N ARG A 709 -16.35 -22.13 22.58
CA ARG A 709 -16.70 -21.56 23.90
C ARG A 709 -16.48 -22.64 24.97
N THR A 710 -15.65 -22.33 25.96
CA THR A 710 -15.32 -23.25 27.07
C THR A 710 -16.48 -23.43 28.07
N PRO A 711 -16.59 -24.59 28.79
CA PRO A 711 -15.76 -25.81 28.74
C PRO A 711 -16.43 -26.99 28.01
N TYR A 712 -15.62 -27.95 27.55
CA TYR A 712 -16.00 -29.11 26.73
C TYR A 712 -16.59 -30.26 27.57
N ASP A 713 -17.90 -30.49 27.47
CA ASP A 713 -18.58 -31.53 28.27
C ASP A 713 -18.51 -32.95 27.66
N ASP A 714 -18.16 -33.13 26.37
CA ASP A 714 -18.31 -34.44 25.68
C ASP A 714 -17.06 -35.01 24.98
N GLY A 715 -15.93 -34.30 24.99
CA GLY A 715 -14.69 -34.81 24.38
C GLY A 715 -14.61 -34.74 22.86
N ASN A 716 -15.64 -34.22 22.21
CA ASN A 716 -15.64 -34.05 20.77
C ASN A 716 -16.06 -32.61 20.44
N PRO A 717 -15.10 -31.66 20.49
CA PRO A 717 -15.41 -30.25 20.38
C PRO A 717 -16.08 -29.97 19.03
N SER A 718 -17.35 -29.57 19.04
CA SER A 718 -18.00 -29.01 17.86
C SER A 718 -17.68 -27.52 17.79
N PRO A 719 -17.32 -26.97 16.63
CA PRO A 719 -17.17 -25.53 16.46
C PRO A 719 -18.47 -24.80 16.79
N ASP A 720 -18.39 -23.74 17.60
CA ASP A 720 -19.53 -22.85 17.86
C ASP A 720 -19.60 -21.74 16.81
N GLU A 721 -18.44 -21.20 16.46
CA GLU A 721 -18.26 -20.08 15.52
C GLU A 721 -17.02 -20.31 14.64
N TRP A 722 -16.87 -19.48 13.60
CA TRP A 722 -15.71 -19.47 12.73
C TRP A 722 -15.18 -18.04 12.63
N HIS A 723 -13.89 -17.86 12.89
CA HIS A 723 -13.24 -16.54 12.86
C HIS A 723 -12.13 -16.51 11.81
N ASN A 724 -11.85 -15.31 11.31
CA ASN A 724 -10.72 -15.04 10.44
C ASN A 724 -9.49 -14.76 11.30
N HIS A 725 -8.35 -15.31 10.91
CA HIS A 725 -7.06 -15.10 11.57
C HIS A 725 -5.98 -14.81 10.53
N VAL A 726 -4.88 -14.22 11.00
CA VAL A 726 -3.65 -14.05 10.22
C VAL A 726 -2.60 -14.96 10.85
N SER A 727 -1.95 -15.81 10.04
CA SER A 727 -0.98 -16.79 10.52
C SER A 727 0.27 -16.87 9.64
N SER A 728 1.39 -17.28 10.23
CA SER A 728 2.69 -17.38 9.55
C SER A 728 3.37 -18.72 9.84
N GLY A 729 4.17 -19.20 8.88
CA GLY A 729 4.99 -20.39 8.98
C GLY A 729 4.84 -21.32 7.76
N THR A 730 5.74 -22.31 7.68
CA THR A 730 5.73 -23.35 6.64
C THR A 730 4.43 -24.15 6.59
N SER A 731 3.69 -24.22 7.70
CA SER A 731 2.33 -24.79 7.77
C SER A 731 1.33 -24.12 6.83
N PHE A 732 1.52 -22.84 6.49
CA PHE A 732 0.61 -22.07 5.64
C PHE A 732 1.12 -21.91 4.20
N ALA A 733 2.45 -21.97 3.99
CA ALA A 733 3.03 -22.07 2.65
C ALA A 733 2.72 -23.41 1.96
N THR A 734 2.72 -24.49 2.74
CA THR A 734 2.46 -25.87 2.25
C THR A 734 1.08 -26.03 1.58
N PRO A 735 -0.05 -25.62 2.20
CA PRO A 735 -1.37 -25.73 1.57
C PRO A 735 -1.53 -24.83 0.33
N ILE A 736 -0.80 -23.72 0.21
CA ILE A 736 -0.79 -22.90 -1.02
C ILE A 736 -0.22 -23.70 -2.20
N VAL A 737 0.94 -24.33 -2.02
CA VAL A 737 1.54 -25.21 -3.05
C VAL A 737 0.59 -26.36 -3.42
N ALA A 738 -0.07 -26.96 -2.43
CA ALA A 738 -1.02 -28.04 -2.66
C ALA A 738 -2.26 -27.59 -3.44
N ALA A 739 -2.75 -26.36 -3.22
CA ALA A 739 -3.86 -25.80 -3.97
C ALA A 739 -3.52 -25.57 -5.45
N VAL A 740 -2.30 -25.10 -5.74
CA VAL A 740 -1.79 -24.98 -7.12
C VAL A 740 -1.72 -26.37 -7.78
N LEU A 741 -1.17 -27.37 -7.09
CA LEU A 741 -1.10 -28.75 -7.60
C LEU A 741 -2.48 -29.37 -7.82
N ALA A 742 -3.45 -29.12 -6.94
CA ALA A 742 -4.83 -29.59 -7.11
C ALA A 742 -5.48 -28.97 -8.36
N THR A 743 -5.16 -27.72 -8.66
CA THR A 743 -5.59 -27.04 -9.88
C THR A 743 -4.94 -27.65 -11.12
N MET A 744 -3.62 -27.84 -11.11
CA MET A 744 -2.88 -28.52 -12.20
C MET A 744 -3.43 -29.93 -12.46
N LYS A 745 -3.69 -30.70 -11.39
CA LYS A 745 -4.30 -32.03 -11.46
C LYS A 745 -5.71 -32.00 -12.01
N SER A 746 -6.50 -30.97 -11.68
CA SER A 746 -7.85 -30.80 -12.24
C SER A 746 -7.80 -30.61 -13.75
N CYS A 747 -6.82 -29.85 -14.26
CA CYS A 747 -6.59 -29.70 -15.69
C CYS A 747 -6.12 -31.00 -16.35
N GLN A 748 -5.25 -31.77 -15.69
CA GLN A 748 -4.78 -33.07 -16.20
C GLN A 748 -4.96 -34.21 -15.17
N PRO A 749 -6.16 -34.79 -15.03
CA PRO A 749 -6.44 -35.80 -14.00
C PRO A 749 -5.62 -37.09 -14.14
N LYS A 750 -5.09 -37.36 -15.35
CA LYS A 750 -4.23 -38.52 -15.62
C LYS A 750 -2.74 -38.26 -15.37
N ALA A 751 -2.34 -37.01 -15.14
CA ALA A 751 -0.94 -36.68 -14.86
C ALA A 751 -0.45 -37.48 -13.65
N THR A 752 0.73 -38.07 -13.77
CA THR A 752 1.38 -38.80 -12.67
C THR A 752 1.88 -37.84 -11.60
N ALA A 753 2.19 -38.36 -10.41
CA ALA A 753 2.77 -37.56 -9.33
C ALA A 753 4.06 -36.88 -9.79
N GLN A 754 4.96 -37.60 -10.46
CA GLN A 754 6.20 -37.03 -10.99
C GLN A 754 5.97 -35.98 -12.07
N GLN A 755 4.98 -36.16 -12.95
CA GLN A 755 4.64 -35.13 -13.94
C GLN A 755 4.18 -33.83 -13.27
N LEU A 756 3.33 -33.93 -12.24
CA LEU A 756 2.86 -32.76 -11.48
C LEU A 756 3.99 -32.08 -10.70
N LYS A 757 4.83 -32.84 -10.01
CA LYS A 757 5.98 -32.32 -9.27
C LYS A 757 6.96 -31.62 -10.21
N GLN A 758 7.36 -32.30 -11.28
CA GLN A 758 8.27 -31.72 -12.27
C GLN A 758 7.64 -30.47 -12.91
N GLY A 759 6.36 -30.56 -13.28
CA GLY A 759 5.60 -29.45 -13.83
C GLY A 759 5.52 -28.22 -12.92
N LEU A 760 5.39 -28.42 -11.62
CA LEU A 760 5.42 -27.33 -10.64
C LEU A 760 6.84 -26.74 -10.54
N LEU A 761 7.85 -27.58 -10.35
CA LEU A 761 9.22 -27.16 -10.08
C LEU A 761 9.92 -26.55 -11.31
N ASP A 762 9.60 -26.99 -12.52
CA ASP A 762 10.14 -26.44 -13.77
C ASP A 762 9.55 -25.07 -14.13
N ASN A 763 8.37 -24.77 -13.60
CA ASN A 763 7.70 -23.50 -13.82
C ASN A 763 7.84 -22.54 -12.64
N ALA A 764 8.60 -22.90 -11.61
CA ALA A 764 8.95 -22.02 -10.50
C ALA A 764 9.86 -20.88 -10.96
N ASP A 765 9.74 -19.71 -10.33
CA ASP A 765 10.73 -18.65 -10.48
C ASP A 765 12.04 -19.04 -9.79
N VAL A 766 13.16 -18.51 -10.28
CA VAL A 766 14.50 -18.77 -9.74
C VAL A 766 15.03 -17.47 -9.15
N VAL A 767 15.20 -17.46 -7.83
CA VAL A 767 15.71 -16.32 -7.08
C VAL A 767 17.13 -16.62 -6.60
N GLU A 768 18.09 -15.83 -7.08
CA GLU A 768 19.52 -16.06 -6.80
C GLU A 768 19.83 -16.06 -5.29
N GLY A 769 19.24 -15.11 -4.56
CA GLY A 769 19.41 -14.96 -3.11
C GLY A 769 18.95 -16.16 -2.28
N LEU A 770 18.13 -17.05 -2.86
CA LEU A 770 17.59 -18.23 -2.18
C LEU A 770 18.33 -19.53 -2.52
N LYS A 771 19.31 -19.55 -3.42
CA LYS A 771 19.99 -20.80 -3.83
C LYS A 771 20.74 -21.51 -2.71
N THR A 772 21.13 -20.80 -1.65
CA THR A 772 21.76 -21.38 -0.45
C THR A 772 20.75 -21.97 0.53
N GLN A 773 19.46 -21.70 0.33
CA GLN A 773 18.37 -22.03 1.25
C GLN A 773 17.29 -22.94 0.61
N VAL A 774 17.18 -22.95 -0.71
CA VAL A 774 16.21 -23.71 -1.50
C VAL A 774 16.90 -24.25 -2.75
N ILE A 775 16.59 -25.48 -3.15
CA ILE A 775 17.16 -26.10 -4.36
C ILE A 775 16.91 -25.17 -5.55
N ASN A 776 17.98 -24.72 -6.18
CA ASN A 776 17.98 -23.75 -7.29
C ASN A 776 17.28 -22.42 -6.99
N GLY A 777 17.02 -22.07 -5.72
CA GLY A 777 16.35 -20.84 -5.34
C GLY A 777 14.89 -20.77 -5.83
N ARG A 778 14.20 -21.92 -5.92
CA ARG A 778 12.85 -22.00 -6.50
C ARG A 778 11.80 -21.30 -5.64
N VAL A 779 11.01 -20.45 -6.28
CA VAL A 779 9.85 -19.74 -5.71
C VAL A 779 8.59 -20.07 -6.50
N LEU A 780 7.48 -20.30 -5.80
CA LEU A 780 6.21 -20.68 -6.41
C LEU A 780 5.69 -19.62 -7.39
N ASN A 781 5.56 -20.01 -8.66
CA ASN A 781 4.82 -19.26 -9.67
C ASN A 781 3.58 -20.07 -10.08
N ALA A 782 2.43 -19.71 -9.50
CA ALA A 782 1.18 -20.44 -9.73
C ALA A 782 0.68 -20.26 -11.17
N GLN A 783 0.82 -19.06 -11.74
CA GLN A 783 0.40 -18.75 -13.10
C GLN A 783 1.05 -19.67 -14.12
N ARG A 784 2.39 -19.72 -14.16
CA ARG A 784 3.12 -20.54 -15.12
C ARG A 784 2.84 -22.03 -14.93
N ALA A 785 2.82 -22.50 -13.69
CA ALA A 785 2.55 -23.90 -13.38
C ALA A 785 1.14 -24.34 -13.82
N ILE A 786 0.11 -23.54 -13.54
CA ILE A 786 -1.27 -23.81 -13.94
C ILE A 786 -1.42 -23.72 -15.46
N GLN A 787 -0.93 -22.65 -16.09
CA GLN A 787 -1.01 -22.48 -17.54
C GLN A 787 -0.34 -23.63 -18.30
N ALA A 788 0.82 -24.09 -17.83
CA ALA A 788 1.53 -25.23 -18.42
C ALA A 788 0.70 -26.53 -18.43
N PHE A 789 -0.25 -26.69 -17.49
CA PHE A 789 -1.11 -27.87 -17.41
C PHE A 789 -2.47 -27.69 -18.08
N CYS A 790 -3.00 -26.47 -18.08
CA CYS A 790 -4.38 -26.20 -18.53
C CYS A 790 -4.49 -25.74 -20.00
N ILE A 791 -3.41 -25.21 -20.60
CA ILE A 791 -3.44 -24.66 -21.98
C ILE A 791 -2.84 -25.64 -23.01
N ARG A 792 -2.07 -26.64 -22.56
CA ARG A 792 -1.37 -27.60 -23.45
C ARG A 792 -2.26 -28.55 -24.28
N GLU A 793 -3.59 -28.46 -24.24
CA GLU A 793 -4.50 -29.30 -25.05
C GLU A 793 -5.02 -28.64 -26.34
N GLU A 794 -4.63 -27.40 -26.68
CA GLU A 794 -5.01 -26.76 -27.96
C GLU A 794 -3.92 -26.78 -29.05
N LEU A 795 -2.87 -27.60 -28.90
CA LEU A 795 -1.85 -27.84 -29.94
C LEU A 795 -1.77 -29.30 -30.37
#